data_AF-A0A2W5T9G3-F1
#
_entry.id   AF-A0A2W5T9G3-F1
#
_cell.length_a   1.000
_cell.length_b   1.000
_cell.length_c   1.000
_cell.angle_alpha   90.00
_cell.angle_beta   90.00
_cell.angle_gamma   90.00
#
_symmetry.space_group_name_H-M   'P 1'
#
loop_
_entity.id
_entity.type
_entity.pdbx_description
1 polymer ?
#
loop_
_entity_poly.entity_id
_entity_poly.type
_entity_poly.pdbx_seq_one_letter_code
_entity_poly.pdbx_strand_id
1 'polypeptide(L)'
;MRSLVAALTLVASTALAVPCTELPVLFLVQDKSGSMNFAPDGTAASASNPSKWSIARQVVPTLASNFNNRFRFAAAMYPTDTATFNCSTASIYAPISTQTSGITNAYNSAVPGGGTPTAASLQAVRAHINAQNLATPAYVLLITDGLPNCNTSLDANSCTPTSTAACGTVPPAQSSCGLGAKDCLDTQASVQAAAALYAAGIKVFVVGFDSTLVAGNNKAVLDAIASAGGTSSSYSASNQTQLTNVLNTIALNTATCCQDVCTAGASQCLSNGSRRTCSLDSAIGCTTWTTTQCQAGTTCSNGTCQGCSNTCTAGAARCASNGNVEQCVANAQGCTSWQTADTCGYGEICASAQCNSCQACTSGASRCTANGIETCEWNVITGCTSWRAGTCASGSVCTNGSCTACNTACTAGAKRCANKTVETCVANAQGCTSWQAGETCTDFCSGGACGTCGTNCTAGQTRCQGANGVETCIIDANSCPAWGPAQQCAPNSYCANGSCMTCATSCTQGAKRCGASGTTEECRLDSMGCTAWAQTGQCDVGGGERCDMGVCIPPCPVICEPGARQCSANRPQSCQAGPSGCYVWRDETACGSEQACVGGNCEDSCGSGEIEFCPNGKECVGLPEGRFCLSTDGGVGGGAGGGDGTTGGGNGSGTGGGSGAGNGADGGSNSNGSGSETTEPGGPQRIGAAAMGCNCNTVDAGAVPLLAMGLMLVLRRRQARR
;
A
#
# COMPACT_ATOMS: atom_id res chain seq x y z
N MET A 1 -7.27 -109.19 55.54
CA MET A 1 -7.33 -108.27 54.38
C MET A 1 -7.43 -106.84 54.92
N ARG A 2 -6.62 -105.90 54.44
CA ARG A 2 -6.78 -104.45 54.65
C ARG A 2 -6.28 -103.77 53.37
N SER A 3 -7.17 -103.10 52.64
CA SER A 3 -6.83 -102.42 51.39
C SER A 3 -6.29 -101.02 51.69
N LEU A 4 -5.11 -100.69 51.15
CA LEU A 4 -4.69 -99.29 51.06
C LEU A 4 -5.44 -98.63 49.91
N VAL A 5 -6.06 -97.48 50.17
CA VAL A 5 -6.54 -96.57 49.12
C VAL A 5 -5.49 -95.48 48.96
N ALA A 6 -4.79 -95.48 47.84
CA ALA A 6 -3.81 -94.43 47.52
C ALA A 6 -4.54 -93.22 46.90
N ALA A 7 -4.63 -92.12 47.63
CA ALA A 7 -5.21 -90.88 47.13
C ALA A 7 -4.21 -90.17 46.20
N LEU A 8 -4.43 -90.28 44.89
CA LEU A 8 -3.61 -89.62 43.87
C LEU A 8 -4.06 -88.15 43.69
N THR A 9 -3.47 -87.25 44.46
CA THR A 9 -3.70 -85.80 44.31
C THR A 9 -3.04 -85.28 43.03
N LEU A 10 -3.82 -85.10 41.96
CA LEU A 10 -3.39 -84.28 40.83
C LEU A 10 -3.29 -82.82 41.27
N VAL A 11 -2.07 -82.33 41.44
CA VAL A 11 -1.81 -80.89 41.56
C VAL A 11 -1.96 -80.29 40.17
N ALA A 12 -2.94 -79.41 39.99
CA ALA A 12 -3.11 -78.66 38.75
C ALA A 12 -1.97 -77.64 38.62
N SER A 13 -0.89 -78.02 37.94
CA SER A 13 0.21 -77.11 37.63
C SER A 13 -0.30 -75.97 36.75
N THR A 14 -0.40 -74.78 37.33
CA THR A 14 -0.56 -73.53 36.57
C THR A 14 0.64 -73.41 35.62
N ALA A 15 0.39 -73.53 34.33
CA ALA A 15 1.43 -73.40 33.31
C ALA A 15 2.00 -71.98 33.35
N LEU A 16 3.21 -71.82 33.90
CA LEU A 16 3.92 -70.55 33.90
C LEU A 16 4.18 -70.15 32.45
N ALA A 17 3.70 -68.97 32.06
CA ALA A 17 3.87 -68.44 30.72
C ALA A 17 5.36 -68.29 30.40
N VAL A 18 5.84 -69.09 29.45
CA VAL A 18 7.24 -69.09 28.97
C VAL A 18 7.48 -67.85 28.08
N PRO A 19 8.71 -67.33 27.93
CA PRO A 19 8.99 -66.34 26.89
C PRO A 19 8.62 -66.83 25.48
N CYS A 20 7.70 -66.12 24.80
CA CYS A 20 7.30 -66.38 23.42
C CYS A 20 8.37 -65.89 22.43
N THR A 21 8.59 -66.66 21.35
CA THR A 21 9.14 -66.11 20.11
C THR A 21 8.15 -65.16 19.42
N GLU A 22 6.86 -65.47 19.47
CA GLU A 22 5.76 -64.68 18.89
C GLU A 22 4.51 -64.80 19.80
N LEU A 23 3.84 -63.69 20.10
CA LEU A 23 2.65 -63.71 20.99
C LEU A 23 1.43 -64.35 20.29
N PRO A 24 0.62 -65.17 20.99
CA PRO A 24 -0.68 -65.62 20.49
C PRO A 24 -1.64 -64.46 20.22
N VAL A 25 -2.73 -64.73 19.50
CA VAL A 25 -3.72 -63.71 19.12
C VAL A 25 -4.96 -63.79 19.99
N LEU A 26 -5.36 -62.69 20.61
CA LEU A 26 -6.68 -62.53 21.24
C LEU A 26 -7.55 -61.61 20.37
N PHE A 27 -8.44 -62.25 19.61
CA PHE A 27 -9.30 -61.61 18.63
C PHE A 27 -10.61 -61.17 19.30
N LEU A 28 -10.78 -59.87 19.48
CA LEU A 28 -11.98 -59.28 20.06
C LEU A 28 -13.10 -59.29 19.02
N VAL A 29 -14.25 -59.84 19.38
CA VAL A 29 -15.46 -59.82 18.54
C VAL A 29 -16.55 -59.14 19.35
N GLN A 30 -16.72 -57.85 19.08
CA GLN A 30 -17.55 -56.98 19.89
C GLN A 30 -18.91 -56.75 19.25
N ASP A 31 -19.95 -57.06 20.01
CA ASP A 31 -21.31 -56.64 19.73
C ASP A 31 -21.44 -55.12 19.91
N LYS A 32 -22.03 -54.47 18.91
CA LYS A 32 -22.43 -53.06 18.93
C LYS A 32 -23.85 -52.89 18.36
N SER A 33 -24.71 -53.89 18.57
CA SER A 33 -26.16 -53.81 18.32
C SER A 33 -26.83 -52.66 19.09
N GLY A 34 -28.12 -52.39 18.81
CA GLY A 34 -28.89 -51.35 19.50
C GLY A 34 -29.09 -51.59 21.00
N SER A 35 -29.12 -52.86 21.45
CA SER A 35 -29.29 -53.22 22.86
C SER A 35 -28.07 -52.84 23.71
N MET A 36 -26.87 -52.83 23.11
CA MET A 36 -25.64 -52.33 23.75
C MET A 36 -25.68 -50.84 24.13
N ASN A 37 -26.64 -50.06 23.62
CA ASN A 37 -26.83 -48.66 24.00
C ASN A 37 -27.59 -48.48 25.33
N PHE A 38 -28.24 -49.53 25.84
CA PHE A 38 -28.91 -49.53 27.14
C PHE A 38 -27.93 -49.80 28.28
N ALA A 39 -28.35 -49.48 29.51
CA ALA A 39 -27.66 -49.89 30.72
C ALA A 39 -27.68 -51.42 30.89
N PRO A 40 -26.79 -52.02 31.71
CA PRO A 40 -26.76 -53.47 31.92
C PRO A 40 -28.05 -54.07 32.49
N ASP A 41 -28.91 -53.29 33.14
CA ASP A 41 -30.23 -53.73 33.64
C ASP A 41 -31.37 -53.56 32.62
N GLY A 42 -31.04 -53.23 31.37
CA GLY A 42 -32.01 -52.93 30.31
C GLY A 42 -32.64 -51.54 30.39
N THR A 43 -32.29 -50.71 31.39
CA THR A 43 -32.81 -49.34 31.49
C THR A 43 -32.10 -48.37 30.54
N ALA A 44 -32.65 -47.17 30.39
CA ALA A 44 -32.01 -46.10 29.64
C ALA A 44 -30.72 -45.66 30.36
N ALA A 45 -29.59 -45.64 29.63
CA ALA A 45 -28.28 -45.36 30.20
C ALA A 45 -28.18 -43.95 30.82
N SER A 46 -27.46 -43.86 31.93
CA SER A 46 -27.27 -42.64 32.71
C SER A 46 -25.82 -42.48 33.18
N ALA A 47 -25.50 -41.36 33.86
CA ALA A 47 -24.16 -41.14 34.41
C ALA A 47 -23.80 -42.11 35.55
N SER A 48 -24.78 -42.59 36.31
CA SER A 48 -24.59 -43.59 37.39
C SER A 48 -24.77 -45.03 36.91
N ASN A 49 -25.45 -45.24 35.79
CA ASN A 49 -25.68 -46.55 35.17
C ASN A 49 -25.34 -46.46 33.66
N PRO A 50 -24.04 -46.38 33.29
CA PRO A 50 -23.63 -46.15 31.91
C PRO A 50 -23.95 -47.33 30.99
N SER A 51 -24.10 -47.06 29.69
CA SER A 51 -24.47 -48.09 28.72
C SER A 51 -23.44 -49.22 28.63
N LYS A 52 -23.91 -50.42 28.26
CA LYS A 52 -23.07 -51.59 27.99
C LYS A 52 -21.94 -51.26 27.01
N TRP A 53 -22.23 -50.47 25.96
CA TRP A 53 -21.22 -49.93 25.04
C TRP A 53 -20.21 -49.00 25.72
N SER A 54 -20.68 -48.03 26.53
CA SER A 54 -19.80 -47.09 27.25
C SER A 54 -18.83 -47.79 28.19
N ILE A 55 -19.30 -48.83 28.88
CA ILE A 55 -18.47 -49.67 29.75
C ILE A 55 -17.47 -50.50 28.92
N ALA A 56 -17.91 -51.18 27.85
CA ALA A 56 -17.01 -51.96 26.98
C ALA A 56 -15.91 -51.09 26.37
N ARG A 57 -16.25 -49.86 25.92
CA ARG A 57 -15.32 -48.84 25.40
C ARG A 57 -14.24 -48.41 26.40
N GLN A 58 -14.48 -48.53 27.72
CA GLN A 58 -13.46 -48.27 28.74
C GLN A 58 -12.65 -49.54 29.07
N VAL A 59 -13.33 -50.67 29.27
CA VAL A 59 -12.69 -51.90 29.78
C VAL A 59 -11.84 -52.60 28.72
N VAL A 60 -12.29 -52.70 27.46
CA VAL A 60 -11.60 -53.53 26.47
C VAL A 60 -10.28 -52.90 25.96
N PRO A 61 -10.17 -51.58 25.73
CA PRO A 61 -8.87 -50.96 25.48
C PRO A 61 -7.91 -51.08 26.69
N THR A 62 -8.44 -51.06 27.92
CA THR A 62 -7.66 -51.27 29.15
C THR A 62 -7.14 -52.71 29.24
N LEU A 63 -7.96 -53.72 28.91
CA LEU A 63 -7.53 -55.11 28.77
C LEU A 63 -6.39 -55.23 27.75
N ALA A 64 -6.58 -54.68 26.54
CA ALA A 64 -5.57 -54.73 25.49
C ALA A 64 -4.24 -54.14 25.97
N SER A 65 -4.29 -52.96 26.62
CA SER A 65 -3.10 -52.31 27.19
C SER A 65 -2.42 -53.13 28.28
N ASN A 66 -3.18 -53.76 29.18
CA ASN A 66 -2.63 -54.52 30.32
C ASN A 66 -2.04 -55.88 29.92
N PHE A 67 -2.47 -56.44 28.78
CA PHE A 67 -2.07 -57.77 28.30
C PHE A 67 -1.29 -57.71 26.98
N ASN A 68 -0.74 -56.55 26.61
CA ASN A 68 0.01 -56.34 25.36
C ASN A 68 1.30 -57.17 25.24
N ASN A 69 1.82 -57.69 26.36
CA ASN A 69 2.94 -58.63 26.40
C ASN A 69 2.50 -60.11 26.54
N ARG A 70 1.21 -60.38 26.34
CA ARG A 70 0.59 -61.72 26.38
C ARG A 70 -0.06 -62.06 25.05
N PHE A 71 -0.67 -61.07 24.40
CA PHE A 71 -1.35 -61.25 23.12
C PHE A 71 -1.04 -60.14 22.13
N ARG A 72 -1.05 -60.50 20.85
CA ARG A 72 -1.45 -59.58 19.79
C ARG A 72 -2.97 -59.44 19.81
N PHE A 73 -3.47 -58.22 19.68
CA PHE A 73 -4.89 -57.94 19.66
C PHE A 73 -5.36 -57.61 18.25
N ALA A 74 -6.61 -57.96 17.98
CA ALA A 74 -7.39 -57.49 16.83
C ALA A 74 -8.81 -57.21 17.32
N ALA A 75 -9.58 -56.43 16.55
CA ALA A 75 -10.99 -56.18 16.84
C ALA A 75 -11.81 -56.25 15.56
N ALA A 76 -12.85 -57.08 15.59
CA ALA A 76 -13.99 -56.99 14.68
C ALA A 76 -15.23 -56.57 15.46
N MET A 77 -16.12 -55.80 14.84
CA MET A 77 -17.35 -55.32 15.50
C MET A 77 -18.56 -55.50 14.59
N TYR A 78 -19.69 -55.92 15.16
CA TYR A 78 -20.94 -56.15 14.44
C TYR A 78 -22.14 -55.49 15.14
N PRO A 79 -23.18 -55.05 14.40
CA PRO A 79 -23.24 -55.01 12.95
C PRO A 79 -22.35 -53.87 12.42
N THR A 80 -21.88 -53.95 11.18
CA THR A 80 -20.97 -52.91 10.64
C THR A 80 -21.63 -51.53 10.57
N ASP A 81 -22.77 -51.43 9.87
CA ASP A 81 -23.64 -50.25 9.86
C ASP A 81 -24.62 -50.28 11.03
N THR A 82 -24.88 -49.11 11.61
CA THR A 82 -25.66 -48.88 12.84
C THR A 82 -26.74 -47.81 12.65
N ALA A 83 -26.89 -47.22 11.45
CA ALA A 83 -27.81 -46.10 11.19
C ALA A 83 -29.30 -46.49 11.26
N THR A 84 -29.61 -47.79 11.16
CA THR A 84 -30.96 -48.38 11.27
C THR A 84 -30.85 -49.78 11.90
N PHE A 85 -31.94 -50.57 11.97
CA PHE A 85 -31.86 -52.01 12.29
C PHE A 85 -31.20 -52.78 11.14
N ASN A 86 -29.87 -52.68 11.04
CA ASN A 86 -29.06 -53.34 10.03
C ASN A 86 -28.48 -54.67 10.56
N CYS A 87 -28.44 -55.67 9.68
CA CYS A 87 -27.93 -57.02 9.92
C CYS A 87 -26.54 -57.27 9.32
N SER A 88 -25.83 -56.21 8.93
CA SER A 88 -24.51 -56.29 8.29
C SER A 88 -23.48 -57.01 9.16
N THR A 89 -22.82 -58.02 8.59
CA THR A 89 -21.76 -58.81 9.20
C THR A 89 -20.64 -57.95 9.80
N ALA A 90 -19.91 -58.49 10.78
CA ALA A 90 -18.71 -57.86 11.33
C ALA A 90 -17.72 -57.37 10.28
N SER A 91 -17.15 -56.19 10.52
CA SER A 91 -15.96 -55.67 9.83
C SER A 91 -14.77 -55.61 10.80
N ILE A 92 -13.56 -55.64 10.25
CA ILE A 92 -12.32 -55.58 11.03
C ILE A 92 -11.99 -54.11 11.32
N TYR A 93 -12.22 -53.67 12.55
CA TYR A 93 -11.92 -52.32 13.02
C TYR A 93 -10.44 -52.15 13.44
N ALA A 94 -9.78 -53.24 13.85
CA ALA A 94 -8.34 -53.26 14.11
C ALA A 94 -7.72 -54.59 13.65
N PRO A 95 -6.67 -54.58 12.82
CA PRO A 95 -5.95 -55.78 12.41
C PRO A 95 -5.11 -56.35 13.57
N ILE A 96 -4.62 -57.58 13.40
CA ILE A 96 -3.76 -58.26 14.39
C ILE A 96 -2.46 -57.46 14.58
N SER A 97 -2.23 -56.95 15.80
CA SER A 97 -1.09 -56.11 16.13
C SER A 97 -0.67 -56.23 17.60
N THR A 98 0.59 -55.94 17.90
CA THR A 98 1.07 -55.66 19.27
C THR A 98 0.74 -54.23 19.72
N GLN A 99 0.38 -53.33 18.78
CA GLN A 99 0.03 -51.95 19.07
C GLN A 99 -1.45 -51.83 19.48
N THR A 100 -1.69 -51.66 20.77
CA THR A 100 -3.03 -51.59 21.38
C THR A 100 -3.81 -50.32 21.03
N SER A 101 -3.14 -49.29 20.52
CA SER A 101 -3.75 -48.05 20.02
C SER A 101 -4.81 -48.32 18.94
N GLY A 102 -4.65 -49.36 18.12
CA GLY A 102 -5.66 -49.79 17.16
C GLY A 102 -6.98 -50.19 17.83
N ILE A 103 -6.92 -50.86 18.99
CA ILE A 103 -8.10 -51.26 19.77
C ILE A 103 -8.76 -50.02 20.38
N THR A 104 -7.97 -49.11 20.97
CA THR A 104 -8.46 -47.83 21.49
C THR A 104 -9.18 -47.02 20.41
N ASN A 105 -8.62 -46.96 19.19
CA ASN A 105 -9.22 -46.25 18.06
C ASN A 105 -10.49 -46.92 17.54
N ALA A 106 -10.53 -48.26 17.50
CA ALA A 106 -11.73 -49.03 17.13
C ALA A 106 -12.91 -48.71 18.06
N TYR A 107 -12.72 -48.82 19.38
CA TYR A 107 -13.76 -48.52 20.37
C TYR A 107 -14.11 -47.03 20.46
N ASN A 108 -13.20 -46.12 20.08
CA ASN A 108 -13.49 -44.68 20.05
C ASN A 108 -14.24 -44.20 18.80
N SER A 109 -14.12 -44.91 17.68
CA SER A 109 -14.77 -44.57 16.40
C SER A 109 -16.10 -45.30 16.17
N ALA A 110 -16.31 -46.44 16.83
CA ALA A 110 -17.57 -47.19 16.75
C ALA A 110 -18.69 -46.59 17.64
N VAL A 111 -19.93 -46.78 17.18
CA VAL A 111 -21.18 -46.34 17.80
C VAL A 111 -22.13 -47.56 17.81
N PRO A 112 -22.96 -47.78 18.85
CA PRO A 112 -23.91 -48.89 18.87
C PRO A 112 -25.19 -48.59 18.06
N GLY A 113 -25.80 -49.64 17.52
CA GLY A 113 -27.01 -49.61 16.70
C GLY A 113 -27.13 -50.87 15.82
N GLY A 114 -28.29 -51.13 15.23
CA GLY A 114 -28.53 -52.32 14.42
C GLY A 114 -28.90 -53.58 15.21
N GLY A 115 -28.96 -54.71 14.51
CA GLY A 115 -29.26 -56.04 15.09
C GLY A 115 -28.01 -56.84 15.45
N THR A 116 -28.16 -58.15 15.65
CA THR A 116 -27.18 -59.00 16.35
C THR A 116 -26.74 -60.21 15.47
N PRO A 117 -26.12 -59.99 14.29
CA PRO A 117 -25.73 -61.04 13.34
C PRO A 117 -24.47 -61.84 13.77
N THR A 118 -24.52 -62.48 14.95
CA THR A 118 -23.38 -63.16 15.57
C THR A 118 -22.85 -64.32 14.72
N ALA A 119 -23.73 -65.16 14.13
CA ALA A 119 -23.33 -66.31 13.32
C ALA A 119 -22.46 -65.91 12.12
N ALA A 120 -22.96 -64.98 11.29
CA ALA A 120 -22.23 -64.46 10.13
C ALA A 120 -20.92 -63.76 10.55
N SER A 121 -20.95 -63.07 11.70
CA SER A 121 -19.80 -62.33 12.23
C SER A 121 -18.68 -63.25 12.69
N LEU A 122 -18.99 -64.33 13.40
CA LEU A 122 -18.02 -65.38 13.77
C LEU A 122 -17.45 -66.10 12.52
N GLN A 123 -18.28 -66.34 11.49
CA GLN A 123 -17.82 -66.91 10.22
C GLN A 123 -16.84 -65.98 9.48
N ALA A 124 -17.11 -64.67 9.44
CA ALA A 124 -16.22 -63.68 8.83
C ALA A 124 -14.91 -63.52 9.60
N VAL A 125 -14.96 -63.49 10.93
CA VAL A 125 -13.76 -63.45 11.79
C VAL A 125 -12.90 -64.70 11.58
N ARG A 126 -13.50 -65.89 11.50
CA ARG A 126 -12.78 -67.12 11.15
C ARG A 126 -12.07 -67.02 9.79
N ALA A 127 -12.77 -66.54 8.76
CA ALA A 127 -12.19 -66.39 7.43
C ALA A 127 -11.01 -65.40 7.44
N HIS A 128 -11.13 -64.30 8.19
CA HIS A 128 -10.06 -63.32 8.35
C HIS A 128 -8.84 -63.89 9.10
N ILE A 129 -9.05 -64.60 10.22
CA ILE A 129 -7.96 -65.23 11.01
C ILE A 129 -7.22 -66.27 10.16
N ASN A 130 -7.96 -67.16 9.47
CA ASN A 130 -7.38 -68.19 8.61
C ASN A 130 -6.52 -67.58 7.49
N ALA A 131 -6.93 -66.45 6.91
CA ALA A 131 -6.17 -65.74 5.89
C ALA A 131 -4.83 -65.15 6.39
N GLN A 132 -4.62 -65.04 7.71
CA GLN A 132 -3.35 -64.55 8.26
C GLN A 132 -2.26 -65.64 8.40
N ASN A 133 -2.59 -66.92 8.18
CA ASN A 133 -1.65 -68.06 8.26
C ASN A 133 -0.79 -68.07 9.55
N LEU A 134 -1.42 -67.84 10.70
CA LEU A 134 -0.75 -67.65 11.99
C LEU A 134 0.05 -68.90 12.43
N ALA A 135 1.32 -68.69 12.81
CA ALA A 135 2.15 -69.72 13.44
C ALA A 135 1.82 -69.94 14.93
N THR A 136 1.19 -68.95 15.58
CA THR A 136 0.78 -69.01 17.00
C THR A 136 -0.72 -69.32 17.14
N PRO A 137 -1.16 -69.90 18.27
CA PRO A 137 -2.58 -70.01 18.60
C PRO A 137 -3.34 -68.68 18.51
N ALA A 138 -4.61 -68.77 18.11
CA ALA A 138 -5.56 -67.67 18.13
C ALA A 138 -6.79 -68.04 18.95
N TYR A 139 -7.37 -67.03 19.61
CA TYR A 139 -8.53 -67.15 20.48
C TYR A 139 -9.53 -66.07 20.09
N VAL A 140 -10.83 -66.38 20.09
CA VAL A 140 -11.90 -65.40 19.93
C VAL A 140 -12.50 -65.07 21.29
N LEU A 141 -12.67 -63.78 21.56
CA LEU A 141 -13.39 -63.25 22.72
C LEU A 141 -14.63 -62.52 22.22
N LEU A 142 -15.77 -63.21 22.25
CA LEU A 142 -17.08 -62.66 21.92
C LEU A 142 -17.65 -61.91 23.13
N ILE A 143 -17.91 -60.61 22.97
CA ILE A 143 -18.54 -59.76 24.00
C ILE A 143 -19.88 -59.28 23.45
N THR A 144 -20.98 -59.72 24.04
CA THR A 144 -22.36 -59.47 23.57
C THR A 144 -23.31 -59.33 24.75
N ASP A 145 -24.36 -58.52 24.63
CA ASP A 145 -25.41 -58.44 25.65
C ASP A 145 -26.52 -59.50 25.48
N GLY A 146 -26.50 -60.25 24.37
CA GLY A 146 -27.17 -61.53 24.23
C GLY A 146 -28.26 -61.58 23.15
N LEU A 147 -28.68 -62.82 22.87
CA LEU A 147 -29.62 -63.20 21.80
C LEU A 147 -29.15 -62.81 20.38
N PRO A 148 -28.45 -63.72 19.66
CA PRO A 148 -28.18 -63.53 18.24
C PRO A 148 -29.48 -63.50 17.44
N ASN A 149 -29.54 -62.69 16.39
CA ASN A 149 -30.69 -62.61 15.49
C ASN A 149 -30.21 -62.34 14.04
N CYS A 150 -30.99 -61.61 13.24
CA CYS A 150 -30.62 -61.19 11.89
C CYS A 150 -30.46 -62.31 10.84
N ASN A 151 -30.86 -63.55 11.15
CA ASN A 151 -30.87 -64.66 10.18
C ASN A 151 -32.18 -64.70 9.37
N THR A 152 -32.15 -64.15 8.16
CA THR A 152 -33.31 -64.10 7.25
C THR A 152 -33.71 -65.45 6.63
N SER A 153 -33.05 -66.55 6.99
CA SER A 153 -33.42 -67.92 6.56
C SER A 153 -34.36 -68.62 7.55
N LEU A 154 -34.64 -68.02 8.71
CA LEU A 154 -35.60 -68.53 9.69
C LEU A 154 -37.03 -68.12 9.30
N ASP A 155 -38.00 -69.00 9.55
CA ASP A 155 -39.42 -68.65 9.37
C ASP A 155 -39.89 -67.71 10.48
N ALA A 156 -40.25 -66.47 10.09
CA ALA A 156 -40.77 -65.45 10.98
C ALA A 156 -42.01 -65.91 11.77
N ASN A 157 -42.83 -66.80 11.20
CA ASN A 157 -44.12 -67.21 11.76
C ASN A 157 -44.02 -68.27 12.86
N SER A 158 -42.86 -68.94 12.99
CA SER A 158 -42.64 -70.05 13.94
C SER A 158 -41.38 -69.91 14.80
N CYS A 159 -40.53 -68.91 14.55
CA CYS A 159 -39.34 -68.66 15.35
C CYS A 159 -39.66 -68.02 16.72
N THR A 160 -38.71 -68.10 17.65
CA THR A 160 -38.74 -67.28 18.88
C THR A 160 -38.17 -65.88 18.57
N PRO A 161 -38.91 -64.79 18.83
CA PRO A 161 -38.41 -63.43 18.64
C PRO A 161 -37.41 -63.03 19.74
N THR A 162 -36.47 -62.13 19.41
CA THR A 162 -35.55 -61.55 20.39
C THR A 162 -36.10 -60.29 21.07
N SER A 163 -37.03 -59.58 20.43
CA SER A 163 -37.60 -58.30 20.90
C SER A 163 -38.88 -58.43 21.75
N THR A 164 -38.83 -59.20 22.85
CA THR A 164 -40.04 -59.57 23.63
C THR A 164 -40.75 -58.43 24.40
N ALA A 165 -40.12 -57.28 24.62
CA ALA A 165 -40.64 -56.22 25.50
C ALA A 165 -41.23 -54.98 24.78
N ALA A 166 -40.79 -54.66 23.56
CA ALA A 166 -41.01 -53.33 22.97
C ALA A 166 -42.29 -53.17 22.14
N CYS A 167 -42.88 -54.27 21.66
CA CYS A 167 -43.75 -54.22 20.47
C CYS A 167 -45.08 -54.99 20.57
N GLY A 168 -45.53 -55.32 21.79
CA GLY A 168 -46.89 -55.82 22.05
C GLY A 168 -47.10 -57.34 21.89
N THR A 169 -48.21 -57.84 22.43
CA THR A 169 -48.48 -59.27 22.68
C THR A 169 -49.55 -59.84 21.74
N VAL A 170 -49.29 -59.92 20.44
CA VAL A 170 -50.23 -60.45 19.43
C VAL A 170 -49.67 -61.70 18.74
N PRO A 171 -50.16 -62.91 19.07
CA PRO A 171 -49.97 -64.12 18.27
C PRO A 171 -50.91 -64.15 17.04
N PRO A 172 -50.62 -64.94 15.98
CA PRO A 172 -49.40 -65.73 15.77
C PRO A 172 -48.20 -64.82 15.49
N ALA A 173 -46.99 -65.38 15.55
CA ALA A 173 -45.74 -64.63 15.52
C ALA A 173 -45.51 -63.87 14.20
N GLN A 174 -46.08 -62.68 14.07
CA GLN A 174 -45.38 -61.62 13.35
C GLN A 174 -44.30 -61.08 14.29
N SER A 175 -43.08 -60.96 13.78
CA SER A 175 -42.00 -60.17 14.37
C SER A 175 -42.59 -58.85 14.89
N SER A 176 -42.69 -58.68 16.20
CA SER A 176 -43.61 -57.71 16.79
C SER A 176 -43.26 -56.27 16.38
N CYS A 177 -41.98 -55.97 16.15
CA CYS A 177 -41.49 -54.69 15.67
C CYS A 177 -41.42 -54.55 14.12
N GLY A 178 -42.07 -55.43 13.35
CA GLY A 178 -42.11 -55.38 11.88
C GLY A 178 -40.82 -55.79 11.15
N LEU A 179 -39.89 -56.47 11.83
CA LEU A 179 -38.55 -56.80 11.33
C LEU A 179 -38.47 -58.08 10.47
N GLY A 180 -39.56 -58.85 10.39
CA GLY A 180 -39.62 -60.17 9.79
C GLY A 180 -38.67 -61.16 10.47
N ALA A 181 -38.11 -62.08 9.69
CA ALA A 181 -37.14 -63.08 10.14
C ALA A 181 -35.88 -62.50 10.81
N LYS A 182 -35.63 -61.19 10.70
CA LYS A 182 -34.46 -60.54 11.32
C LYS A 182 -34.53 -60.46 12.85
N ASP A 183 -35.70 -60.60 13.46
CA ASP A 183 -35.87 -60.70 14.91
C ASP A 183 -35.89 -62.15 15.42
N CYS A 184 -35.78 -63.15 14.53
CA CYS A 184 -35.72 -64.54 14.95
C CYS A 184 -34.39 -64.86 15.66
N LEU A 185 -34.48 -65.55 16.81
CA LEU A 185 -33.35 -66.00 17.61
C LEU A 185 -32.47 -67.02 16.84
N ASP A 186 -31.27 -66.60 16.45
CA ASP A 186 -30.33 -67.35 15.61
C ASP A 186 -29.32 -68.19 16.43
N THR A 187 -29.84 -68.96 17.39
CA THR A 187 -29.02 -69.85 18.24
C THR A 187 -28.23 -70.85 17.40
N GLN A 188 -28.90 -71.56 16.48
CA GLN A 188 -28.32 -72.72 15.82
C GLN A 188 -27.13 -72.36 14.91
N ALA A 189 -27.25 -71.31 14.09
CA ALA A 189 -26.15 -70.90 13.22
C ALA A 189 -25.00 -70.24 14.02
N SER A 190 -25.30 -69.59 15.15
CA SER A 190 -24.28 -69.02 16.05
C SER A 190 -23.47 -70.10 16.75
N VAL A 191 -24.13 -71.16 17.24
CA VAL A 191 -23.51 -72.36 17.80
C VAL A 191 -22.67 -73.08 16.74
N GLN A 192 -23.18 -73.24 15.51
CA GLN A 192 -22.43 -73.82 14.40
C GLN A 192 -21.21 -72.97 14.00
N ALA A 193 -21.30 -71.65 14.01
CA ALA A 193 -20.18 -70.76 13.73
C ALA A 193 -19.07 -70.85 14.80
N ALA A 194 -19.43 -70.99 16.08
CA ALA A 194 -18.47 -71.23 17.16
C ALA A 194 -17.82 -72.62 17.07
N ALA A 195 -18.60 -73.67 16.79
CA ALA A 195 -18.06 -75.01 16.50
C ALA A 195 -17.09 -74.99 15.31
N ALA A 196 -17.41 -74.21 14.27
CA ALA A 196 -16.60 -74.09 13.07
C ALA A 196 -15.32 -73.25 13.25
N LEU A 197 -15.24 -72.42 14.31
CA LEU A 197 -14.01 -71.79 14.82
C LEU A 197 -13.19 -72.80 15.64
N TYR A 198 -13.83 -73.53 16.56
CA TYR A 198 -13.15 -74.52 17.40
C TYR A 198 -12.55 -75.67 16.58
N ALA A 199 -13.23 -76.12 15.52
CA ALA A 199 -12.72 -77.09 14.55
C ALA A 199 -11.51 -76.57 13.73
N ALA A 200 -11.27 -75.26 13.70
CA ALA A 200 -10.05 -74.64 13.14
C ALA A 200 -8.97 -74.39 14.22
N GLY A 201 -9.13 -74.95 15.42
CA GLY A 201 -8.22 -74.77 16.56
C GLY A 201 -8.45 -73.48 17.37
N ILE A 202 -9.43 -72.65 16.99
CA ILE A 202 -9.67 -71.32 17.58
C ILE A 202 -10.75 -71.45 18.66
N LYS A 203 -10.37 -71.39 19.93
CA LYS A 203 -11.35 -71.40 21.04
C LYS A 203 -12.13 -70.09 21.08
N VAL A 204 -13.42 -70.18 21.38
CA VAL A 204 -14.34 -69.04 21.50
C VAL A 204 -14.77 -68.88 22.95
N PHE A 205 -14.29 -67.83 23.61
CA PHE A 205 -14.78 -67.37 24.91
C PHE A 205 -15.97 -66.44 24.69
N VAL A 206 -17.03 -66.60 25.48
CA VAL A 206 -18.25 -65.79 25.38
C VAL A 206 -18.50 -65.05 26.69
N VAL A 207 -18.69 -63.75 26.59
CA VAL A 207 -19.03 -62.87 27.72
C VAL A 207 -20.39 -62.24 27.43
N GLY A 208 -21.39 -62.67 28.19
CA GLY A 208 -22.71 -62.06 28.25
C GLY A 208 -22.68 -60.83 29.14
N PHE A 209 -22.92 -59.65 28.57
CA PHE A 209 -22.92 -58.38 29.29
C PHE A 209 -24.34 -57.87 29.51
N ASP A 210 -25.00 -58.39 30.55
CA ASP A 210 -26.32 -57.92 31.00
C ASP A 210 -26.56 -58.38 32.46
N SER A 211 -27.37 -57.64 33.22
CA SER A 211 -27.79 -58.01 34.58
C SER A 211 -29.08 -58.83 34.60
N THR A 212 -29.82 -58.85 33.48
CA THR A 212 -31.01 -59.69 33.27
C THR A 212 -30.66 -61.07 32.67
N LEU A 213 -29.37 -61.39 32.55
CA LEU A 213 -28.81 -62.71 32.18
C LEU A 213 -29.04 -63.78 33.26
N VAL A 214 -30.31 -64.01 33.58
CA VAL A 214 -30.80 -65.10 34.44
C VAL A 214 -30.76 -66.45 33.71
N ALA A 215 -31.09 -67.54 34.42
CA ALA A 215 -31.07 -68.92 33.94
C ALA A 215 -32.17 -69.28 32.89
N GLY A 216 -32.58 -68.31 32.06
CA GLY A 216 -33.46 -68.50 30.91
C GLY A 216 -32.67 -68.66 29.59
N ASN A 217 -33.38 -68.59 28.48
CA ASN A 217 -32.83 -68.83 27.13
C ASN A 217 -31.57 -68.01 26.83
N ASN A 218 -31.50 -66.74 27.24
CA ASN A 218 -30.36 -65.85 26.93
C ASN A 218 -29.02 -66.46 27.41
N LYS A 219 -28.95 -66.93 28.66
CA LYS A 219 -27.73 -67.57 29.16
C LYS A 219 -27.50 -68.94 28.52
N ALA A 220 -28.55 -69.76 28.38
CA ALA A 220 -28.43 -71.07 27.74
C ALA A 220 -27.89 -70.99 26.28
N VAL A 221 -28.26 -69.94 25.53
CA VAL A 221 -27.74 -69.68 24.18
C VAL A 221 -26.27 -69.28 24.20
N LEU A 222 -25.86 -68.37 25.09
CA LEU A 222 -24.44 -67.99 25.21
C LEU A 222 -23.58 -69.15 25.74
N ASP A 223 -24.10 -69.99 26.64
CA ASP A 223 -23.46 -71.22 27.10
C ASP A 223 -23.33 -72.25 25.97
N ALA A 224 -24.34 -72.41 25.11
CA ALA A 224 -24.24 -73.30 23.94
C ALA A 224 -23.17 -72.82 22.95
N ILE A 225 -23.06 -71.51 22.71
CA ILE A 225 -22.02 -70.91 21.84
C ILE A 225 -20.63 -71.12 22.46
N ALA A 226 -20.46 -70.91 23.77
CA ALA A 226 -19.19 -71.13 24.48
C ALA A 226 -18.78 -72.62 24.51
N SER A 227 -19.74 -73.51 24.76
CA SER A 227 -19.54 -74.97 24.76
C SER A 227 -19.09 -75.47 23.39
N ALA A 228 -19.79 -75.10 22.32
CA ALA A 228 -19.39 -75.37 20.94
C ALA A 228 -18.05 -74.72 20.57
N GLY A 229 -17.76 -73.55 21.15
CA GLY A 229 -16.48 -72.85 21.07
C GLY A 229 -15.32 -73.47 21.87
N GLY A 230 -15.53 -74.58 22.58
CA GLY A 230 -14.49 -75.26 23.36
C GLY A 230 -14.12 -74.57 24.68
N THR A 231 -15.00 -73.75 25.24
CA THR A 231 -14.81 -73.04 26.53
C THR A 231 -15.88 -73.37 27.58
N SER A 232 -16.74 -74.37 27.31
CA SER A 232 -17.77 -74.96 28.18
C SER A 232 -18.95 -74.07 28.57
N SER A 233 -18.72 -72.82 28.99
CA SER A 233 -19.79 -71.91 29.43
C SER A 233 -19.42 -70.44 29.23
N SER A 234 -20.45 -69.61 29.07
CA SER A 234 -20.35 -68.16 29.01
C SER A 234 -20.14 -67.56 30.41
N TYR A 235 -19.31 -66.53 30.44
CA TYR A 235 -19.17 -65.63 31.58
C TYR A 235 -20.29 -64.60 31.55
N SER A 236 -20.66 -64.08 32.72
CA SER A 236 -21.64 -62.99 32.85
C SER A 236 -21.00 -61.79 33.54
N ALA A 237 -21.35 -60.58 33.09
CA ALA A 237 -21.01 -59.33 33.76
C ALA A 237 -22.20 -58.37 33.72
N SER A 238 -22.42 -57.60 34.80
CA SER A 238 -23.48 -56.59 34.89
C SER A 238 -22.97 -55.16 35.15
N ASN A 239 -21.66 -54.95 35.21
CA ASN A 239 -21.05 -53.65 35.46
C ASN A 239 -19.56 -53.63 35.08
N GLN A 240 -18.95 -52.44 35.10
CA GLN A 240 -17.55 -52.21 34.73
C GLN A 240 -16.54 -53.04 35.52
N THR A 241 -16.72 -53.18 36.83
CA THR A 241 -15.83 -53.98 37.69
C THR A 241 -15.93 -55.46 37.34
N GLN A 242 -17.15 -55.99 37.18
CA GLN A 242 -17.34 -57.39 36.77
C GLN A 242 -16.79 -57.67 35.37
N LEU A 243 -17.04 -56.80 34.39
CA LEU A 243 -16.48 -56.98 33.05
C LEU A 243 -14.94 -56.98 33.09
N THR A 244 -14.34 -56.04 33.84
CA THR A 244 -12.88 -55.98 34.03
C THR A 244 -12.34 -57.29 34.63
N ASN A 245 -12.98 -57.79 35.68
CA ASN A 245 -12.58 -59.04 36.34
C ASN A 245 -12.73 -60.27 35.42
N VAL A 246 -13.83 -60.36 34.68
CA VAL A 246 -14.09 -61.45 33.71
C VAL A 246 -13.05 -61.42 32.58
N LEU A 247 -12.82 -60.27 31.95
CA LEU A 247 -11.87 -60.17 30.83
C LEU A 247 -10.43 -60.43 31.28
N ASN A 248 -10.03 -59.91 32.45
CA ASN A 248 -8.72 -60.21 33.04
C ASN A 248 -8.58 -61.71 33.34
N THR A 249 -9.62 -62.37 33.86
CA THR A 249 -9.62 -63.81 34.16
C THR A 249 -9.46 -64.64 32.88
N ILE A 250 -10.18 -64.29 31.81
CA ILE A 250 -10.05 -64.95 30.50
C ILE A 250 -8.63 -64.75 29.96
N ALA A 251 -8.11 -63.53 29.97
CA ALA A 251 -6.79 -63.21 29.43
C ALA A 251 -5.66 -63.92 30.21
N LEU A 252 -5.72 -63.95 31.55
CA LEU A 252 -4.76 -64.69 32.39
C LEU A 252 -4.80 -66.20 32.10
N ASN A 253 -5.98 -66.81 32.09
CA ASN A 253 -6.14 -68.25 31.89
C ASN A 253 -5.88 -68.71 30.43
N THR A 254 -5.79 -67.78 29.49
CA THR A 254 -5.57 -68.04 28.06
C THR A 254 -4.13 -67.74 27.62
N ALA A 255 -3.36 -66.97 28.40
CA ALA A 255 -2.00 -66.56 28.07
C ALA A 255 -1.00 -67.72 28.25
N THR A 256 -0.72 -68.45 27.17
CA THR A 256 0.20 -69.60 27.15
C THR A 256 1.68 -69.24 27.27
N CYS A 257 2.05 -68.02 26.86
CA CYS A 257 3.41 -67.51 26.86
C CYS A 257 3.39 -65.97 27.01
N CYS A 258 4.56 -65.33 27.09
CA CYS A 258 4.66 -63.88 27.24
C CYS A 258 5.92 -63.25 26.62
N GLN A 259 6.00 -61.92 26.61
CA GLN A 259 7.23 -61.19 26.33
C GLN A 259 7.66 -60.33 27.53
N ASP A 260 8.96 -60.20 27.69
CA ASP A 260 9.60 -59.31 28.65
C ASP A 260 9.31 -57.85 28.29
N VAL A 261 8.67 -57.09 29.20
CA VAL A 261 8.43 -55.64 28.98
C VAL A 261 9.62 -54.77 29.38
N CYS A 262 10.72 -55.40 29.81
CA CYS A 262 11.93 -54.75 30.26
C CYS A 262 13.11 -55.73 30.44
N THR A 263 14.34 -55.20 30.45
CA THR A 263 15.53 -55.98 30.80
C THR A 263 15.60 -56.21 32.31
N ALA A 264 15.71 -57.47 32.75
CA ALA A 264 15.80 -57.81 34.18
C ALA A 264 16.86 -56.98 34.92
N GLY A 265 16.53 -56.47 36.11
CA GLY A 265 17.39 -55.61 36.93
C GLY A 265 17.41 -54.14 36.52
N ALA A 266 16.92 -53.77 35.33
CA ALA A 266 16.81 -52.37 34.94
C ALA A 266 15.89 -51.59 35.90
N SER A 267 16.21 -50.32 36.17
CA SER A 267 15.35 -49.46 36.98
C SER A 267 15.31 -48.04 36.45
N GLN A 268 14.14 -47.42 36.55
CA GLN A 268 13.86 -46.09 36.03
C GLN A 268 12.88 -45.35 36.93
N CYS A 269 12.79 -44.03 36.76
CA CYS A 269 11.94 -43.17 37.57
C CYS A 269 10.62 -42.86 36.87
N LEU A 270 9.55 -42.80 37.64
CA LEU A 270 8.24 -42.31 37.22
C LEU A 270 8.12 -40.82 37.56
N SER A 271 7.26 -40.10 36.83
CA SER A 271 7.04 -38.65 37.01
C SER A 271 6.51 -38.27 38.40
N ASN A 272 5.93 -39.21 39.14
CA ASN A 272 5.49 -39.05 40.53
C ASN A 272 6.62 -39.30 41.57
N GLY A 273 7.89 -39.29 41.15
CA GLY A 273 9.05 -39.53 42.02
C GLY A 273 9.25 -40.99 42.46
N SER A 274 8.39 -41.93 42.03
CA SER A 274 8.52 -43.36 42.37
C SER A 274 9.60 -44.04 41.51
N ARG A 275 10.25 -45.08 42.06
CA ARG A 275 11.14 -45.96 41.30
C ARG A 275 10.34 -47.14 40.76
N ARG A 276 10.53 -47.53 39.50
CA ARG A 276 10.13 -48.86 39.02
C ARG A 276 11.35 -49.70 38.66
N THR A 277 11.31 -50.97 39.06
CA THR A 277 12.37 -51.96 38.85
C THR A 277 11.81 -53.06 37.98
N CYS A 278 12.65 -53.56 37.05
CA CYS A 278 12.31 -54.69 36.23
C CYS A 278 12.71 -55.99 36.94
N SER A 279 11.74 -56.86 37.20
CA SER A 279 11.96 -58.15 37.85
C SER A 279 11.14 -59.24 37.17
N LEU A 280 11.65 -60.47 37.17
CA LEU A 280 10.90 -61.65 36.75
C LEU A 280 9.67 -61.80 37.66
N ASP A 281 8.47 -61.77 37.10
CA ASP A 281 7.25 -62.04 37.86
C ASP A 281 7.04 -63.55 37.95
N SER A 282 7.18 -64.11 39.15
CA SER A 282 7.05 -65.55 39.38
C SER A 282 5.64 -66.10 39.14
N ALA A 283 4.61 -65.25 39.09
CA ALA A 283 3.25 -65.68 38.76
C ALA A 283 3.00 -65.76 37.24
N ILE A 284 3.79 -65.04 36.44
CA ILE A 284 3.54 -64.86 34.99
C ILE A 284 4.79 -64.99 34.09
N GLY A 285 5.93 -65.47 34.61
CA GLY A 285 7.03 -66.09 33.85
C GLY A 285 7.89 -65.21 32.94
N CYS A 286 7.56 -63.92 32.80
CA CYS A 286 8.37 -62.91 32.11
C CYS A 286 8.67 -61.72 33.04
N THR A 287 9.61 -60.87 32.65
CA THR A 287 9.92 -59.65 33.39
C THR A 287 8.79 -58.62 33.32
N THR A 288 8.60 -57.90 34.42
CA THR A 288 7.62 -56.81 34.54
C THR A 288 8.14 -55.64 35.37
N TRP A 289 7.48 -54.49 35.25
CA TRP A 289 7.80 -53.28 36.00
C TRP A 289 7.10 -53.25 37.36
N THR A 290 7.78 -53.72 38.40
CA THR A 290 7.33 -53.54 39.78
C THR A 290 7.63 -52.12 40.25
N THR A 291 6.60 -51.36 40.67
CA THR A 291 6.76 -50.00 41.19
C THR A 291 6.96 -50.01 42.70
N THR A 292 7.95 -49.24 43.18
CA THR A 292 8.32 -49.10 44.58
C THR A 292 8.33 -47.61 44.93
N GLN A 293 7.63 -47.24 46.01
CA GLN A 293 7.74 -45.88 46.55
C GLN A 293 9.15 -45.66 47.11
N CYS A 294 9.74 -44.50 46.81
CA CYS A 294 10.95 -44.06 47.50
C CYS A 294 10.60 -43.68 48.94
N GLN A 295 11.55 -43.86 49.87
CA GLN A 295 11.33 -43.54 51.29
C GLN A 295 11.20 -42.03 51.50
N ALA A 296 10.58 -41.63 52.62
CA ALA A 296 10.46 -40.22 53.00
C ALA A 296 11.85 -39.53 53.04
N GLY A 297 11.92 -38.32 52.50
CA GLY A 297 13.17 -37.59 52.23
C GLY A 297 13.88 -37.96 50.93
N THR A 298 13.33 -38.88 50.11
CA THR A 298 13.95 -39.30 48.84
C THR A 298 12.99 -39.29 47.65
N THR A 299 13.52 -38.99 46.48
CA THR A 299 12.83 -39.05 45.18
C THR A 299 13.65 -39.88 44.19
N CYS A 300 13.00 -40.50 43.21
CA CYS A 300 13.74 -41.24 42.19
C CYS A 300 14.48 -40.30 41.23
N SER A 301 15.80 -40.47 41.14
CA SER A 301 16.70 -39.85 40.16
C SER A 301 17.64 -40.93 39.58
N ASN A 302 17.87 -40.92 38.26
CA ASN A 302 18.72 -41.88 37.54
C ASN A 302 18.44 -43.37 37.89
N GLY A 303 17.16 -43.73 38.07
CA GLY A 303 16.73 -45.08 38.43
C GLY A 303 16.97 -45.48 39.89
N THR A 304 17.40 -44.55 40.76
CA THR A 304 17.71 -44.77 42.17
C THR A 304 16.93 -43.79 43.06
N CYS A 305 16.53 -44.19 44.27
CA CYS A 305 15.98 -43.23 45.24
C CYS A 305 17.13 -42.43 45.85
N GLN A 306 17.12 -41.10 45.66
CA GLN A 306 18.17 -40.18 46.11
C GLN A 306 17.56 -39.11 47.03
N GLY A 307 18.37 -38.57 47.95
CA GLY A 307 17.96 -37.44 48.77
C GLY A 307 17.52 -36.26 47.91
N CYS A 308 16.34 -35.70 48.16
CA CYS A 308 15.78 -34.68 47.29
C CYS A 308 16.41 -33.30 47.51
N SER A 309 16.79 -32.65 46.41
CA SER A 309 17.20 -31.24 46.40
C SER A 309 15.98 -30.35 46.58
N ASN A 310 15.53 -30.20 47.83
CA ASN A 310 14.44 -29.33 48.26
C ASN A 310 14.64 -27.91 47.71
N THR A 311 13.80 -27.47 46.76
CA THR A 311 13.99 -26.19 46.05
C THR A 311 13.38 -24.99 46.78
N CYS A 312 12.78 -25.23 47.95
CA CYS A 312 12.07 -24.23 48.76
C CYS A 312 11.72 -24.75 50.16
N THR A 313 11.32 -23.83 51.05
CA THR A 313 10.79 -24.15 52.38
C THR A 313 9.28 -24.39 52.31
N ALA A 314 8.80 -25.52 52.82
CA ALA A 314 7.38 -25.89 52.78
C ALA A 314 6.47 -24.76 53.32
N GLY A 315 5.36 -24.49 52.63
CA GLY A 315 4.39 -23.46 52.96
C GLY A 315 4.74 -22.05 52.44
N ALA A 316 6.00 -21.77 52.08
CA ALA A 316 6.39 -20.49 51.48
C ALA A 316 5.67 -20.28 50.14
N ALA A 317 5.32 -19.02 49.84
CA ALA A 317 4.65 -18.65 48.58
C ALA A 317 5.48 -17.59 47.81
N ARG A 318 5.37 -17.57 46.48
CA ARG A 318 6.03 -16.60 45.60
C ARG A 318 5.18 -16.31 44.36
N CYS A 319 5.55 -15.27 43.63
CA CYS A 319 5.12 -15.11 42.24
C CYS A 319 6.10 -15.82 41.31
N ALA A 320 5.56 -16.58 40.36
CA ALA A 320 6.30 -17.28 39.33
C ALA A 320 6.52 -16.39 38.09
N SER A 321 7.49 -16.73 37.25
CA SER A 321 7.83 -15.98 36.03
C SER A 321 6.73 -16.02 34.94
N ASN A 322 5.71 -16.86 35.10
CA ASN A 322 4.51 -16.91 34.26
C ASN A 322 3.36 -16.02 34.79
N GLY A 323 3.54 -15.33 35.92
CA GLY A 323 2.54 -14.44 36.52
C GLY A 323 1.60 -15.08 37.56
N ASN A 324 1.73 -16.39 37.82
CA ASN A 324 0.90 -17.12 38.80
C ASN A 324 1.49 -17.10 40.22
N VAL A 325 0.68 -17.47 41.21
CA VAL A 325 1.14 -17.78 42.57
C VAL A 325 1.64 -19.22 42.62
N GLU A 326 2.89 -19.41 43.03
CA GLU A 326 3.43 -20.72 43.40
C GLU A 326 3.53 -20.83 44.92
N GLN A 327 3.10 -21.96 45.47
CA GLN A 327 3.41 -22.36 46.84
C GLN A 327 4.39 -23.52 46.83
N CYS A 328 5.32 -23.49 47.78
CA CYS A 328 6.21 -24.59 48.06
C CYS A 328 5.45 -25.68 48.81
N VAL A 329 5.18 -26.79 48.14
CA VAL A 329 4.49 -27.95 48.72
C VAL A 329 5.45 -29.13 48.85
N ALA A 330 5.26 -29.92 49.89
CA ALA A 330 5.90 -31.22 50.02
C ALA A 330 5.09 -32.26 49.25
N ASN A 331 5.76 -33.13 48.48
CA ASN A 331 5.13 -34.31 47.90
C ASN A 331 4.86 -35.38 48.99
N ALA A 332 4.26 -36.51 48.61
CA ALA A 332 3.98 -37.62 49.53
C ALA A 332 5.23 -38.22 50.20
N GLN A 333 6.41 -37.98 49.62
CA GLN A 333 7.72 -38.39 50.13
C GLN A 333 8.41 -37.27 50.96
N GLY A 334 7.73 -36.16 51.25
CA GLY A 334 8.26 -35.05 52.07
C GLY A 334 9.21 -34.09 51.35
N CYS A 335 9.43 -34.28 50.05
CA CYS A 335 10.33 -33.46 49.24
C CYS A 335 9.64 -32.18 48.75
N THR A 336 10.28 -31.02 48.91
CA THR A 336 9.65 -29.73 48.64
C THR A 336 9.97 -29.17 47.26
N SER A 337 8.91 -28.71 46.58
CA SER A 337 9.00 -28.05 45.29
C SER A 337 7.92 -26.99 45.11
N TRP A 338 8.21 -25.98 44.30
CA TRP A 338 7.22 -25.01 43.88
C TRP A 338 6.17 -25.68 42.98
N GLN A 339 4.89 -25.47 43.29
CA GLN A 339 3.75 -25.86 42.47
C GLN A 339 2.80 -24.65 42.37
N THR A 340 2.08 -24.52 41.26
CA THR A 340 1.03 -23.51 41.11
C THR A 340 -0.01 -23.70 42.21
N ALA A 341 -0.18 -22.69 43.07
CA ALA A 341 -1.18 -22.68 44.13
C ALA A 341 -2.40 -21.84 43.75
N ASP A 342 -2.18 -20.77 42.97
CA ASP A 342 -3.26 -19.98 42.37
C ASP A 342 -2.86 -19.53 40.96
N THR A 343 -3.84 -19.44 40.06
CA THR A 343 -3.66 -19.03 38.66
C THR A 343 -4.37 -17.71 38.47
N CYS A 344 -3.60 -16.62 38.42
CA CYS A 344 -4.18 -15.28 38.45
C CYS A 344 -5.08 -15.03 37.25
N GLY A 345 -6.28 -14.54 37.55
CA GLY A 345 -7.37 -14.43 36.61
C GLY A 345 -7.16 -13.35 35.56
N TYR A 346 -8.10 -13.30 34.62
CA TYR A 346 -8.11 -12.28 33.59
C TYR A 346 -8.36 -10.89 34.22
N GLY A 347 -7.36 -10.00 34.18
CA GLY A 347 -7.38 -8.72 34.89
C GLY A 347 -6.70 -8.73 36.26
N GLU A 348 -5.93 -9.77 36.58
CA GLU A 348 -5.09 -9.87 37.78
C GLU A 348 -3.61 -10.09 37.43
N ILE A 349 -2.72 -9.82 38.39
CA ILE A 349 -1.29 -10.16 38.37
C ILE A 349 -0.89 -10.73 39.72
N CYS A 350 0.07 -11.67 39.76
CA CYS A 350 0.69 -12.01 41.03
C CYS A 350 1.57 -10.85 41.51
N ALA A 351 1.28 -10.36 42.72
CA ALA A 351 2.10 -9.43 43.48
C ALA A 351 2.14 -9.90 44.94
N SER A 352 3.28 -9.79 45.63
CA SER A 352 3.44 -10.23 47.02
C SER A 352 2.96 -11.68 47.31
N ALA A 353 3.12 -12.58 46.33
CA ALA A 353 2.63 -13.97 46.36
C ALA A 353 1.10 -14.14 46.46
N GLN A 354 0.33 -13.16 45.97
CA GLN A 354 -1.12 -13.23 45.85
C GLN A 354 -1.58 -12.68 44.50
N CYS A 355 -2.67 -13.21 43.94
CA CYS A 355 -3.31 -12.60 42.77
C CYS A 355 -3.99 -11.29 43.20
N ASN A 356 -3.65 -10.21 42.52
CA ASN A 356 -4.12 -8.85 42.80
C ASN A 356 -4.66 -8.22 41.51
N SER A 357 -5.75 -7.46 41.63
CA SER A 357 -6.30 -6.67 40.52
C SER A 357 -5.25 -5.74 39.92
N CYS A 358 -4.98 -5.88 38.61
CA CYS A 358 -4.04 -5.02 37.88
C CYS A 358 -4.71 -3.81 37.23
N GLN A 359 -5.90 -3.43 37.69
CA GLN A 359 -6.70 -2.36 37.09
C GLN A 359 -6.20 -0.97 37.55
N ALA A 360 -5.19 -0.42 36.88
CA ALA A 360 -4.58 0.87 37.23
C ALA A 360 -5.46 2.10 36.89
N CYS A 361 -6.53 1.89 36.12
CA CYS A 361 -7.46 2.93 35.69
C CYS A 361 -8.76 2.35 35.07
N THR A 362 -9.77 3.18 34.87
CA THR A 362 -10.99 2.80 34.13
C THR A 362 -10.72 2.84 32.63
N SER A 363 -10.92 1.73 31.92
CA SER A 363 -10.70 1.64 30.46
C SER A 363 -11.39 2.77 29.69
N GLY A 364 -10.66 3.43 28.80
CA GLY A 364 -11.14 4.59 28.02
C GLY A 364 -11.11 5.93 28.76
N ALA A 365 -10.79 5.97 30.06
CA ALA A 365 -10.51 7.24 30.74
C ALA A 365 -9.24 7.89 30.18
N SER A 366 -9.23 9.21 30.09
CA SER A 366 -8.09 9.98 29.58
C SER A 366 -7.69 11.09 30.55
N ARG A 367 -6.39 11.33 30.69
CA ARG A 367 -5.80 12.37 31.56
C ARG A 367 -4.70 13.12 30.83
N CYS A 368 -4.39 14.34 31.25
CA CYS A 368 -3.25 15.08 30.72
C CYS A 368 -2.03 14.90 31.63
N THR A 369 -0.84 14.78 31.03
CA THR A 369 0.45 14.79 31.73
C THR A 369 1.39 15.80 31.06
N ALA A 370 2.55 16.07 31.66
CA ALA A 370 3.52 17.02 31.11
C ALA A 370 3.97 16.71 29.67
N ASN A 371 3.83 15.44 29.24
CA ASN A 371 4.29 14.96 27.94
C ASN A 371 3.16 14.79 26.89
N GLY A 372 1.89 14.96 27.26
CA GLY A 372 0.76 14.79 26.33
C GLY A 372 -0.54 14.34 26.99
N ILE A 373 -1.24 13.43 26.30
CA ILE A 373 -2.45 12.76 26.80
C ILE A 373 -2.09 11.32 27.20
N GLU A 374 -2.60 10.86 28.32
CA GLU A 374 -2.55 9.44 28.67
C GLU A 374 -3.96 8.86 28.61
N THR A 375 -4.13 7.83 27.78
CA THR A 375 -5.38 7.06 27.67
C THR A 375 -5.22 5.77 28.45
N CYS A 376 -6.24 5.39 29.21
CA CYS A 376 -6.31 4.11 29.89
C CYS A 376 -6.70 3.01 28.88
N GLU A 377 -5.72 2.22 28.44
CA GLU A 377 -5.94 1.10 27.54
C GLU A 377 -6.10 -0.22 28.30
N TRP A 378 -6.99 -1.07 27.79
CA TRP A 378 -7.16 -2.45 28.23
C TRP A 378 -6.31 -3.39 27.38
N ASN A 379 -5.43 -4.16 28.03
CA ASN A 379 -4.62 -5.17 27.35
C ASN A 379 -5.45 -6.44 27.11
N VAL A 380 -5.79 -6.72 25.85
CA VAL A 380 -6.62 -7.88 25.44
C VAL A 380 -6.03 -9.25 25.83
N ILE A 381 -4.74 -9.31 26.14
CA ILE A 381 -4.03 -10.56 26.49
C ILE A 381 -4.02 -10.81 28.00
N THR A 382 -3.91 -9.76 28.83
CA THR A 382 -3.78 -9.89 30.29
C THR A 382 -5.00 -9.40 31.07
N GLY A 383 -5.93 -8.71 30.42
CA GLY A 383 -7.10 -8.08 31.03
C GLY A 383 -6.79 -6.84 31.88
N CYS A 384 -5.52 -6.45 32.04
CA CYS A 384 -5.12 -5.29 32.82
C CYS A 384 -5.43 -3.98 32.09
N THR A 385 -5.85 -2.97 32.83
CA THR A 385 -5.85 -1.58 32.35
C THR A 385 -4.56 -0.86 32.75
N SER A 386 -4.04 -0.05 31.82
CA SER A 386 -2.82 0.73 32.04
C SER A 386 -2.86 2.06 31.29
N TRP A 387 -2.28 3.10 31.88
CA TRP A 387 -2.09 4.38 31.21
C TRP A 387 -1.04 4.24 30.10
N ARG A 388 -1.42 4.54 28.86
CA ARG A 388 -0.48 4.68 27.74
C ARG A 388 -0.30 6.14 27.37
N ALA A 389 0.96 6.55 27.24
CA ALA A 389 1.32 7.88 26.78
C ALA A 389 1.05 8.01 25.27
N GLY A 390 0.21 8.97 24.91
CA GLY A 390 -0.03 9.43 23.55
C GLY A 390 0.35 10.91 23.39
N THR A 391 0.83 11.27 22.21
CA THR A 391 1.03 12.67 21.83
C THR A 391 -0.25 13.23 21.23
N CYS A 392 -0.68 14.42 21.65
CA CYS A 392 -1.68 15.16 20.87
C CYS A 392 -1.13 15.46 19.47
N ALA A 393 -2.03 15.57 18.49
CA ALA A 393 -1.65 15.96 17.13
C ALA A 393 -1.01 17.36 17.11
N SER A 394 -0.09 17.60 16.18
CA SER A 394 0.59 18.90 16.03
C SER A 394 -0.42 20.04 15.92
N GLY A 395 -0.27 21.08 16.74
CA GLY A 395 -1.23 22.17 16.88
C GLY A 395 -2.35 21.89 17.89
N SER A 396 -2.19 20.92 18.79
CA SER A 396 -3.11 20.66 19.91
C SER A 396 -2.39 20.39 21.23
N VAL A 397 -2.97 20.88 22.33
CA VAL A 397 -2.52 20.63 23.71
C VAL A 397 -3.55 19.78 24.46
N CYS A 398 -3.10 18.98 25.42
CA CYS A 398 -4.03 18.26 26.29
C CYS A 398 -4.60 19.21 27.35
N THR A 399 -5.92 19.37 27.35
CA THR A 399 -6.69 20.13 28.34
C THR A 399 -7.82 19.24 28.87
N ASN A 400 -7.95 19.09 30.19
CA ASN A 400 -9.02 18.32 30.85
C ASN A 400 -9.24 16.89 30.30
N GLY A 401 -8.17 16.20 29.92
CA GLY A 401 -8.21 14.83 29.38
C GLY A 401 -8.53 14.73 27.89
N SER A 402 -8.53 15.85 27.14
CA SER A 402 -8.77 15.86 25.69
C SER A 402 -7.74 16.73 24.95
N CYS A 403 -7.38 16.37 23.73
CA CYS A 403 -6.50 17.18 22.88
C CYS A 403 -7.31 18.32 22.23
N THR A 404 -7.14 19.53 22.74
CA THR A 404 -7.77 20.76 22.24
C THR A 404 -6.81 21.51 21.33
N ALA A 405 -7.30 22.02 20.18
CA ALA A 405 -6.49 22.87 19.30
C ALA A 405 -5.95 24.10 20.05
N CYS A 406 -4.65 24.36 19.92
CA CYS A 406 -4.00 25.54 20.49
C CYS A 406 -3.99 26.70 19.47
N ASN A 407 -3.55 27.89 19.91
CA ASN A 407 -3.58 29.08 19.06
C ASN A 407 -2.59 28.99 17.90
N THR A 408 -3.09 29.21 16.69
CA THR A 408 -2.28 29.45 15.48
C THR A 408 -2.05 30.95 15.31
N ALA A 409 -1.33 31.59 16.24
CA ALA A 409 -1.16 33.04 16.23
C ALA A 409 -0.26 33.56 15.09
N CYS A 410 0.50 32.64 14.46
CA CYS A 410 1.44 32.90 13.38
C CYS A 410 1.96 31.61 12.74
N THR A 411 2.71 31.75 11.64
CA THR A 411 3.47 30.63 11.04
C THR A 411 4.84 30.52 11.70
N ALA A 412 5.22 29.34 12.20
CA ALA A 412 6.49 29.13 12.88
C ALA A 412 7.69 29.57 11.99
N GLY A 413 8.65 30.27 12.59
CA GLY A 413 9.79 30.86 11.88
C GLY A 413 9.53 32.20 11.19
N ALA A 414 8.26 32.63 11.05
CA ALA A 414 7.95 33.98 10.57
C ALA A 414 8.48 35.04 11.54
N LYS A 415 8.90 36.19 11.01
CA LYS A 415 9.32 37.37 11.78
C LYS A 415 8.41 38.54 11.47
N ARG A 416 8.19 39.40 12.47
CA ARG A 416 7.50 40.70 12.31
C ARG A 416 8.16 41.76 13.18
N CYS A 417 7.84 43.02 12.93
CA CYS A 417 8.18 44.11 13.83
C CYS A 417 6.99 44.47 14.71
N ALA A 418 7.16 44.40 16.02
CA ALA A 418 6.26 44.99 17.00
C ALA A 418 6.96 46.23 17.57
N ASN A 419 6.58 47.41 17.06
CA ASN A 419 7.33 48.65 17.27
C ASN A 419 8.80 48.48 16.83
N LYS A 420 9.77 48.74 17.71
CA LYS A 420 11.21 48.50 17.45
C LYS A 420 11.68 47.06 17.66
N THR A 421 10.83 46.14 18.15
CA THR A 421 11.25 44.77 18.47
C THR A 421 10.94 43.80 17.34
N VAL A 422 11.95 43.03 16.92
CA VAL A 422 11.76 41.87 16.04
C VAL A 422 11.13 40.76 16.86
N GLU A 423 9.85 40.49 16.62
CA GLU A 423 9.19 39.30 17.15
C GLU A 423 9.39 38.12 16.18
N THR A 424 9.78 36.97 16.71
CA THR A 424 9.83 35.71 15.96
C THR A 424 8.71 34.80 16.42
N CYS A 425 7.99 34.21 15.48
CA CYS A 425 6.98 33.20 15.75
C CYS A 425 7.67 31.87 16.09
N VAL A 426 7.55 31.42 17.33
CA VAL A 426 8.06 30.10 17.76
C VAL A 426 6.92 29.10 17.87
N ALA A 427 7.18 27.86 17.47
CA ALA A 427 6.36 26.72 17.87
C ALA A 427 6.91 26.15 19.19
N ASN A 428 6.02 25.76 20.11
CA ASN A 428 6.42 24.87 21.21
C ASN A 428 6.56 23.41 20.71
N ALA A 429 6.94 22.49 21.60
CA ALA A 429 7.12 21.07 21.28
C ALA A 429 5.84 20.37 20.76
N GLN A 430 4.67 20.98 20.96
CA GLN A 430 3.35 20.52 20.54
C GLN A 430 2.86 21.19 19.23
N GLY A 431 3.69 22.04 18.60
CA GLY A 431 3.36 22.74 17.36
C GLY A 431 2.52 24.02 17.52
N CYS A 432 2.29 24.48 18.74
CA CYS A 432 1.50 25.69 19.04
C CYS A 432 2.33 26.96 18.82
N THR A 433 1.80 27.92 18.06
CA THR A 433 2.57 29.07 17.58
C THR A 433 2.30 30.35 18.34
N SER A 434 3.35 31.01 18.83
CA SER A 434 3.27 32.30 19.52
C SER A 434 4.38 33.25 19.08
N TRP A 435 4.08 34.53 19.04
CA TRP A 435 5.09 35.58 18.88
C TRP A 435 5.90 35.72 20.17
N GLN A 436 7.22 35.64 20.06
CA GLN A 436 8.16 35.90 21.14
C GLN A 436 9.01 37.11 20.79
N ALA A 437 9.21 38.01 21.75
CA ALA A 437 10.09 39.16 21.61
C ALA A 437 11.54 38.70 21.44
N GLY A 438 12.18 39.15 20.36
CA GLY A 438 13.61 38.97 20.09
C GLY A 438 14.38 40.27 20.29
N GLU A 439 15.24 40.58 19.33
CA GLU A 439 16.07 41.78 19.34
C GLU A 439 15.24 43.07 19.25
N THR A 440 15.59 44.08 20.04
CA THR A 440 15.01 45.44 19.94
C THR A 440 15.98 46.35 19.21
N CYS A 441 15.60 46.77 18.00
CA CYS A 441 16.42 47.54 17.09
C CYS A 441 16.70 48.95 17.62
N THR A 442 17.93 49.43 17.44
CA THR A 442 18.35 50.78 17.88
C THR A 442 17.58 51.87 17.12
N ASP A 443 17.64 51.84 15.79
CA ASP A 443 17.03 52.87 14.93
C ASP A 443 15.60 52.49 14.56
N PHE A 444 15.41 51.51 13.68
CA PHE A 444 14.08 51.04 13.27
C PHE A 444 14.04 49.54 13.01
N CYS A 445 12.85 48.96 13.09
CA CYS A 445 12.56 47.59 12.67
C CYS A 445 11.69 47.66 11.41
N SER A 446 12.06 46.94 10.35
CA SER A 446 11.22 46.76 9.16
C SER A 446 11.39 45.35 8.59
N GLY A 447 10.32 44.78 8.01
CA GLY A 447 10.33 43.43 7.43
C GLY A 447 10.66 42.28 8.39
N GLY A 448 10.67 42.51 9.71
CA GLY A 448 11.14 41.53 10.70
C GLY A 448 12.66 41.49 10.88
N ALA A 449 13.36 42.58 10.55
CA ALA A 449 14.79 42.78 10.77
C ALA A 449 15.07 44.21 11.27
N CYS A 450 16.24 44.41 11.89
CA CYS A 450 16.72 45.72 12.30
C CYS A 450 17.43 46.43 11.15
N GLY A 451 17.06 47.70 10.92
CA GLY A 451 17.78 48.61 10.03
C GLY A 451 18.57 49.65 10.81
N THR A 452 19.61 50.19 10.18
CA THR A 452 20.41 51.32 10.68
C THR A 452 20.26 52.53 9.76
N CYS A 453 20.06 53.72 10.31
CA CYS A 453 20.02 54.95 9.53
C CYS A 453 21.44 55.36 9.11
N GLY A 454 21.69 55.47 7.80
CA GLY A 454 22.93 56.06 7.28
C GLY A 454 22.99 57.58 7.52
N THR A 455 24.18 58.14 7.73
CA THR A 455 24.41 59.59 7.91
C THR A 455 24.33 60.33 6.56
N ASN A 456 23.13 60.42 5.99
CA ASN A 456 22.94 60.94 4.63
C ASN A 456 22.86 62.49 4.56
N CYS A 457 22.33 63.15 5.60
CA CYS A 457 22.27 64.61 5.75
C CYS A 457 21.75 65.02 7.14
N THR A 458 21.81 66.33 7.46
CA THR A 458 21.09 66.93 8.59
C THR A 458 19.77 67.52 8.09
N ALA A 459 18.65 67.21 8.74
CA ALA A 459 17.32 67.69 8.35
C ALA A 459 17.29 69.22 8.20
N GLY A 460 16.73 69.71 7.09
CA GLY A 460 16.71 71.13 6.72
C GLY A 460 17.92 71.64 5.93
N GLN A 461 18.99 70.86 5.75
CA GLN A 461 20.06 71.21 4.78
C GLN A 461 19.53 71.19 3.34
N THR A 462 20.06 72.06 2.48
CA THR A 462 19.82 72.04 1.02
C THR A 462 21.10 71.72 0.24
N ARG A 463 20.96 71.18 -0.97
CA ARG A 463 22.05 71.01 -1.94
C ARG A 463 21.55 71.12 -3.38
N CYS A 464 22.44 71.35 -4.34
CA CYS A 464 22.08 71.26 -5.76
C CYS A 464 22.11 69.80 -6.26
N GLN A 465 21.08 69.42 -7.03
CA GLN A 465 21.04 68.22 -7.86
C GLN A 465 21.08 68.66 -9.33
N GLY A 466 22.25 68.52 -9.95
CA GLY A 466 22.49 69.04 -11.29
C GLY A 466 22.40 70.58 -11.37
N ALA A 467 22.28 71.09 -12.60
CA ALA A 467 22.32 72.54 -12.87
C ALA A 467 21.04 73.30 -12.48
N ASN A 468 19.90 72.62 -12.21
CA ASN A 468 18.60 73.29 -12.03
C ASN A 468 17.75 72.76 -10.85
N GLY A 469 18.21 71.76 -10.09
CA GLY A 469 17.46 71.20 -8.97
C GLY A 469 18.03 71.57 -7.60
N VAL A 470 17.18 71.88 -6.63
CA VAL A 470 17.52 71.98 -5.19
C VAL A 470 16.87 70.82 -4.45
N GLU A 471 17.66 69.97 -3.79
CA GLU A 471 17.17 68.97 -2.84
C GLU A 471 17.25 69.49 -1.41
N THR A 472 16.28 69.12 -0.58
CA THR A 472 16.24 69.43 0.86
C THR A 472 16.26 68.14 1.67
N CYS A 473 17.06 68.08 2.73
CA CYS A 473 17.08 66.95 3.65
C CYS A 473 15.79 66.91 4.50
N ILE A 474 15.06 65.82 4.40
CA ILE A 474 13.81 65.54 5.13
C ILE A 474 13.96 64.30 6.02
N ILE A 475 13.02 64.09 6.92
CA ILE A 475 12.89 62.83 7.65
C ILE A 475 11.98 61.90 6.84
N ASP A 476 12.41 60.67 6.60
CA ASP A 476 11.66 59.66 5.83
C ASP A 476 10.62 58.91 6.69
N ALA A 477 9.88 57.98 6.06
CA ALA A 477 8.88 57.18 6.74
C ALA A 477 9.44 56.21 7.81
N ASN A 478 10.76 55.97 7.83
CA ASN A 478 11.46 55.16 8.82
C ASN A 478 12.07 56.00 9.96
N SER A 479 11.83 57.33 9.96
CA SER A 479 12.46 58.32 10.83
C SER A 479 13.97 58.55 10.60
N CYS A 480 14.51 58.15 9.44
CA CYS A 480 15.89 58.44 9.04
C CYS A 480 15.97 59.77 8.26
N PRO A 481 17.06 60.56 8.40
CA PRO A 481 17.28 61.72 7.54
C PRO A 481 17.75 61.31 6.13
N ALA A 482 17.10 61.83 5.10
CA ALA A 482 17.39 61.55 3.69
C ALA A 482 17.13 62.77 2.79
N TRP A 483 17.77 62.81 1.62
CA TRP A 483 17.53 63.87 0.64
C TRP A 483 16.17 63.66 -0.03
N GLY A 484 15.30 64.66 0.09
CA GLY A 484 13.99 64.68 -0.58
C GLY A 484 14.11 64.99 -2.08
N PRO A 485 12.98 64.89 -2.83
CA PRO A 485 12.97 65.12 -4.26
C PRO A 485 13.40 66.55 -4.64
N ALA A 486 14.14 66.68 -5.75
CA ALA A 486 14.69 67.96 -6.19
C ALA A 486 13.62 68.91 -6.74
N GLN A 487 13.47 70.06 -6.10
CA GLN A 487 12.65 71.17 -6.58
C GLN A 487 13.40 71.92 -7.70
N GLN A 488 12.77 72.09 -8.86
CA GLN A 488 13.37 72.82 -9.99
C GLN A 488 13.38 74.33 -9.76
N CYS A 489 14.46 75.00 -10.16
CA CYS A 489 14.54 76.45 -10.22
C CYS A 489 13.67 77.02 -11.35
N ALA A 490 13.31 78.30 -11.23
CA ALA A 490 12.49 79.01 -12.21
C ALA A 490 13.23 79.18 -13.56
N PRO A 491 12.50 79.36 -14.69
CA PRO A 491 13.12 79.60 -16.00
C PRO A 491 14.15 80.73 -15.99
N ASN A 492 15.23 80.58 -16.77
CA ASN A 492 16.38 81.49 -16.80
C ASN A 492 17.09 81.65 -15.43
N SER A 493 17.09 80.58 -14.63
CA SER A 493 17.86 80.44 -13.38
C SER A 493 18.62 79.11 -13.37
N TYR A 494 19.63 78.99 -12.51
CA TYR A 494 20.42 77.78 -12.27
C TYR A 494 20.64 77.58 -10.75
N CYS A 495 20.98 76.36 -10.33
CA CYS A 495 21.29 76.07 -8.93
C CYS A 495 22.78 76.30 -8.63
N ALA A 496 23.06 77.10 -7.59
CA ALA A 496 24.38 77.22 -6.98
C ALA A 496 24.25 77.19 -5.45
N ASN A 497 25.17 76.50 -4.77
CA ASN A 497 25.24 76.44 -3.29
C ASN A 497 23.92 76.07 -2.58
N GLY A 498 23.05 75.26 -3.22
CA GLY A 498 21.75 74.87 -2.67
C GLY A 498 20.68 75.96 -2.76
N SER A 499 20.78 76.88 -3.72
CA SER A 499 19.82 77.96 -3.99
C SER A 499 19.77 78.32 -5.48
N CYS A 500 18.67 78.93 -5.93
CA CYS A 500 18.46 79.33 -7.32
C CYS A 500 18.98 80.74 -7.61
N MET A 501 19.78 80.89 -8.66
CA MET A 501 20.43 82.14 -9.10
C MET A 501 20.03 82.46 -10.55
N THR A 502 19.81 83.73 -10.89
CA THR A 502 19.34 84.14 -12.23
C THR A 502 20.49 84.36 -13.23
N CYS A 503 20.23 84.10 -14.52
CA CYS A 503 21.17 84.33 -15.63
C CYS A 503 21.29 85.82 -16.00
N ALA A 504 22.53 86.27 -16.29
CA ALA A 504 22.87 87.69 -16.49
C ALA A 504 22.72 88.22 -17.94
N THR A 505 22.63 87.33 -18.93
CA THR A 505 22.37 87.68 -20.34
C THR A 505 21.23 86.82 -20.86
N SER A 506 20.37 87.39 -21.71
CA SER A 506 19.26 86.68 -22.33
C SER A 506 19.09 87.07 -23.79
N CYS A 507 19.08 86.04 -24.64
CA CYS A 507 18.53 86.11 -25.99
C CYS A 507 17.37 85.10 -26.11
N THR A 508 16.46 85.31 -27.07
CA THR A 508 15.37 84.37 -27.33
C THR A 508 15.92 83.13 -28.01
N GLN A 509 15.82 81.96 -27.37
CA GLN A 509 16.33 80.69 -27.90
C GLN A 509 15.80 80.42 -29.32
N GLY A 510 16.69 80.07 -30.25
CA GLY A 510 16.39 79.86 -31.67
C GLY A 510 16.32 81.14 -32.53
N ALA A 511 16.46 82.34 -31.95
CA ALA A 511 16.64 83.56 -32.73
C ALA A 511 17.98 83.52 -33.48
N LYS A 512 18.03 84.11 -34.68
CA LYS A 512 19.22 84.16 -35.55
C LYS A 512 19.62 85.60 -35.87
N ARG A 513 20.90 85.84 -36.13
CA ARG A 513 21.45 87.13 -36.59
C ARG A 513 22.70 86.94 -37.44
N CYS A 514 23.09 87.98 -38.18
CA CYS A 514 24.47 88.11 -38.64
C CYS A 514 25.33 88.62 -37.47
N GLY A 515 26.49 88.01 -37.24
CA GLY A 515 27.50 88.49 -36.32
C GLY A 515 28.55 89.36 -37.01
N ALA A 516 29.63 89.65 -36.30
CA ALA A 516 30.75 90.41 -36.87
C ALA A 516 31.47 89.59 -37.96
N SER A 517 32.00 90.28 -38.99
CA SER A 517 32.80 89.68 -40.07
C SER A 517 32.08 88.65 -40.97
N GLY A 518 30.75 88.74 -41.08
CA GLY A 518 29.96 87.90 -42.00
C GLY A 518 29.51 86.55 -41.42
N THR A 519 29.66 86.36 -40.10
CA THR A 519 29.20 85.15 -39.41
C THR A 519 27.68 85.07 -39.36
N THR A 520 27.15 83.86 -39.29
CA THR A 520 25.78 83.62 -38.84
C THR A 520 25.81 83.10 -37.40
N GLU A 521 24.88 83.57 -36.57
CA GLU A 521 24.79 83.24 -35.14
C GLU A 521 23.35 82.86 -34.77
N GLU A 522 23.20 81.94 -33.81
CA GLU A 522 21.91 81.49 -33.27
C GLU A 522 21.95 81.48 -31.74
N CYS A 523 20.87 81.93 -31.10
CA CYS A 523 20.74 81.91 -29.65
C CYS A 523 20.46 80.50 -29.13
N ARG A 524 21.33 79.99 -28.26
CA ARG A 524 21.27 78.62 -27.71
C ARG A 524 21.54 78.64 -26.20
N LEU A 525 21.29 77.53 -25.51
CA LEU A 525 21.63 77.37 -24.09
C LEU A 525 23.12 77.04 -23.95
N ASP A 526 23.76 77.66 -22.95
CA ASP A 526 25.12 77.32 -22.54
C ASP A 526 25.17 76.12 -21.56
N SER A 527 26.35 75.77 -21.09
CA SER A 527 26.57 74.66 -20.14
C SER A 527 26.03 74.91 -18.72
N MET A 528 25.50 76.11 -18.44
CA MET A 528 24.88 76.49 -17.16
C MET A 528 23.36 76.65 -17.26
N GLY A 529 22.78 76.55 -18.48
CA GLY A 529 21.36 76.71 -18.73
C GLY A 529 20.91 78.15 -19.03
N CYS A 530 21.86 79.06 -19.30
CA CYS A 530 21.58 80.45 -19.68
C CYS A 530 21.56 80.60 -21.22
N THR A 531 20.79 81.56 -21.77
CA THR A 531 20.75 81.76 -23.24
C THR A 531 21.83 82.73 -23.73
N ALA A 532 22.64 82.27 -24.67
CA ALA A 532 23.75 83.00 -25.27
C ALA A 532 23.80 82.84 -26.80
N TRP A 533 24.44 83.78 -27.50
CA TRP A 533 24.64 83.70 -28.94
C TRP A 533 25.81 82.77 -29.28
N ALA A 534 25.56 81.74 -30.08
CA ALA A 534 26.56 80.81 -30.57
C ALA A 534 26.70 80.95 -32.10
N GLN A 535 27.94 80.92 -32.61
CA GLN A 535 28.19 80.94 -34.04
C GLN A 535 27.67 79.65 -34.71
N THR A 536 27.06 79.80 -35.88
CA THR A 536 26.49 78.70 -36.68
C THR A 536 27.02 78.63 -38.11
N GLY A 537 27.69 79.68 -38.60
CA GLY A 537 28.29 79.69 -39.94
C GLY A 537 29.10 80.95 -40.25
N GLN A 538 29.50 81.07 -41.52
CA GLN A 538 30.29 82.15 -42.10
C GLN A 538 29.98 82.21 -43.61
N CYS A 539 29.63 83.37 -44.15
CA CYS A 539 29.37 83.54 -45.60
C CYS A 539 30.66 83.75 -46.40
N ASP A 540 30.70 83.34 -47.67
CA ASP A 540 31.87 83.55 -48.52
C ASP A 540 31.91 84.96 -49.13
N VAL A 541 32.43 85.89 -48.32
CA VAL A 541 32.67 87.28 -48.73
C VAL A 541 33.70 87.38 -49.88
N GLY A 542 34.53 86.35 -50.10
CA GLY A 542 35.46 86.27 -51.23
C GLY A 542 34.77 85.87 -52.54
N GLY A 543 33.76 85.00 -52.45
CA GLY A 543 32.85 84.64 -53.55
C GLY A 543 31.79 85.70 -53.88
N GLY A 544 31.75 86.81 -53.14
CA GLY A 544 30.76 87.88 -53.32
C GLY A 544 29.44 87.64 -52.60
N GLU A 545 29.37 86.68 -51.67
CA GLU A 545 28.19 86.50 -50.83
C GLU A 545 28.09 87.60 -49.75
N ARG A 546 26.87 87.87 -49.29
CA ARG A 546 26.64 88.67 -48.07
C ARG A 546 25.72 87.97 -47.09
N CYS A 547 25.95 88.17 -45.79
CA CYS A 547 25.00 87.81 -44.75
C CYS A 547 23.87 88.85 -44.68
N ASP A 548 22.62 88.38 -44.71
CA ASP A 548 21.43 89.17 -44.38
C ASP A 548 20.49 88.34 -43.50
N MET A 549 19.96 88.93 -42.43
CA MET A 549 19.12 88.29 -41.40
C MET A 549 19.62 86.92 -40.86
N GLY A 550 20.92 86.63 -40.95
CA GLY A 550 21.53 85.36 -40.53
C GLY A 550 21.56 84.28 -41.62
N VAL A 551 21.48 84.65 -42.90
CA VAL A 551 21.55 83.76 -44.08
C VAL A 551 22.48 84.37 -45.15
N CYS A 552 23.22 83.54 -45.90
CA CYS A 552 24.12 83.98 -46.96
C CYS A 552 23.39 84.07 -48.32
N ILE A 553 23.71 85.09 -49.14
CA ILE A 553 23.06 85.35 -50.44
C ILE A 553 24.12 85.53 -51.56
N PRO A 554 24.07 84.76 -52.67
CA PRO A 554 25.07 84.77 -53.76
C PRO A 554 24.82 85.82 -54.87
N PRO A 555 25.80 86.08 -55.76
CA PRO A 555 25.72 87.03 -56.88
C PRO A 555 25.05 86.48 -58.17
N CYS A 556 24.60 87.38 -59.06
CA CYS A 556 23.81 87.05 -60.27
C CYS A 556 24.62 87.15 -61.59
N PRO A 557 24.31 86.31 -62.61
CA PRO A 557 24.96 86.37 -63.93
C PRO A 557 24.28 87.35 -64.92
N VAL A 558 25.03 87.78 -65.94
CA VAL A 558 24.56 88.61 -67.07
C VAL A 558 24.28 87.70 -68.28
N ILE A 559 23.17 87.92 -69.00
CA ILE A 559 22.67 86.99 -70.04
C ILE A 559 22.44 87.60 -71.44
N CYS A 560 22.66 88.91 -71.63
CA CYS A 560 22.74 89.53 -72.95
C CYS A 560 23.53 90.86 -72.90
N GLU A 561 24.07 91.30 -74.04
CA GLU A 561 24.76 92.59 -74.16
C GLU A 561 23.77 93.76 -74.35
N PRO A 562 23.97 94.92 -73.69
CA PRO A 562 23.04 96.04 -73.74
C PRO A 562 22.72 96.50 -75.17
N GLY A 563 21.44 96.53 -75.54
CA GLY A 563 20.98 97.00 -76.84
C GLY A 563 21.09 95.98 -77.99
N ALA A 564 21.60 94.76 -77.75
CA ALA A 564 21.51 93.68 -78.71
C ALA A 564 20.04 93.39 -79.10
N ARG A 565 19.80 92.90 -80.33
CA ARG A 565 18.49 92.52 -80.87
C ARG A 565 18.52 91.08 -81.41
N GLN A 566 17.41 90.35 -81.27
CA GLN A 566 17.23 89.01 -81.86
C GLN A 566 15.76 88.77 -82.22
N CYS A 567 15.45 87.67 -82.88
CA CYS A 567 14.08 87.21 -83.13
C CYS A 567 13.73 85.99 -82.28
N SER A 568 12.52 85.96 -81.73
CA SER A 568 11.94 84.81 -81.05
C SER A 568 10.46 84.68 -81.40
N ALA A 569 10.03 83.52 -81.90
CA ALA A 569 8.63 83.22 -82.25
C ALA A 569 7.90 84.34 -83.06
N ASN A 570 8.54 84.82 -84.14
CA ASN A 570 8.10 85.95 -84.98
C ASN A 570 7.94 87.31 -84.27
N ARG A 571 8.67 87.52 -83.16
CA ARG A 571 8.79 88.80 -82.46
C ARG A 571 10.24 89.26 -82.41
N PRO A 572 10.52 90.56 -82.65
CA PRO A 572 11.77 91.16 -82.22
C PRO A 572 11.89 91.11 -80.69
N GLN A 573 13.11 90.94 -80.20
CA GLN A 573 13.49 91.14 -78.82
C GLN A 573 14.66 92.12 -78.73
N SER A 574 14.72 92.93 -77.67
CA SER A 574 15.89 93.75 -77.35
C SER A 574 16.37 93.53 -75.93
N CYS A 575 17.69 93.60 -75.73
CA CYS A 575 18.33 93.42 -74.43
C CYS A 575 18.31 94.71 -73.61
N GLN A 576 17.61 94.69 -72.47
CA GLN A 576 17.33 95.86 -71.63
C GLN A 576 17.52 95.56 -70.14
N ALA A 577 17.72 96.59 -69.31
CA ALA A 577 17.90 96.42 -67.88
C ALA A 577 16.60 96.00 -67.15
N GLY A 578 16.74 95.12 -66.15
CA GLY A 578 15.69 94.72 -65.21
C GLY A 578 15.76 95.46 -63.87
N PRO A 579 14.76 95.30 -62.98
CA PRO A 579 14.71 95.98 -61.67
C PRO A 579 15.87 95.66 -60.73
N SER A 580 16.56 94.53 -60.95
CA SER A 580 17.76 94.09 -60.23
C SER A 580 19.08 94.63 -60.84
N GLY A 581 19.01 95.57 -61.79
CA GLY A 581 20.17 96.15 -62.48
C GLY A 581 20.82 95.22 -63.53
N CYS A 582 20.29 94.01 -63.72
CA CYS A 582 20.82 93.02 -64.66
C CYS A 582 20.18 93.16 -66.06
N TYR A 583 20.94 92.91 -67.13
CA TYR A 583 20.45 92.95 -68.51
C TYR A 583 19.78 91.63 -68.94
N VAL A 584 18.59 91.74 -69.52
CA VAL A 584 17.75 90.60 -69.97
C VAL A 584 17.04 90.93 -71.29
N TRP A 585 16.73 89.89 -72.07
CA TRP A 585 15.89 90.00 -73.26
C TRP A 585 14.45 90.39 -72.91
N ARG A 586 13.85 91.29 -73.70
CA ARG A 586 12.42 91.63 -73.63
C ARG A 586 11.80 91.54 -75.02
N ASP A 587 10.59 90.99 -75.11
CA ASP A 587 9.78 90.99 -76.34
C ASP A 587 9.33 92.40 -76.73
N GLU A 588 9.37 92.68 -78.02
CA GLU A 588 8.71 93.82 -78.65
C GLU A 588 7.40 93.35 -79.34
N THR A 589 6.74 94.25 -80.07
CA THR A 589 5.51 93.94 -80.81
C THR A 589 5.78 92.90 -81.90
N ALA A 590 4.89 91.91 -82.03
CA ALA A 590 4.99 90.91 -83.09
C ALA A 590 4.86 91.53 -84.50
N CYS A 591 5.51 90.93 -85.49
CA CYS A 591 5.42 91.37 -86.88
C CYS A 591 4.00 91.19 -87.45
N GLY A 592 3.64 92.00 -88.46
CA GLY A 592 2.35 91.91 -89.13
C GLY A 592 2.12 90.57 -89.85
N SER A 593 0.87 90.29 -90.25
CA SER A 593 0.50 89.01 -90.89
C SER A 593 1.17 88.73 -92.24
N GLU A 594 1.79 89.74 -92.85
CA GLU A 594 2.53 89.66 -94.12
C GLU A 594 4.05 89.87 -93.92
N GLN A 595 4.50 89.90 -92.65
CA GLN A 595 5.88 90.18 -92.24
C GLN A 595 6.47 89.06 -91.37
N ALA A 596 7.77 88.82 -91.53
CA ALA A 596 8.54 87.95 -90.65
C ALA A 596 9.55 88.75 -89.82
N CYS A 597 9.87 88.25 -88.62
CA CYS A 597 10.99 88.75 -87.85
C CYS A 597 12.29 88.18 -88.41
N VAL A 598 13.12 89.03 -89.01
CA VAL A 598 14.44 88.67 -89.55
C VAL A 598 15.48 89.60 -88.90
N GLY A 599 16.55 89.03 -88.34
CA GLY A 599 17.66 89.82 -87.77
C GLY A 599 17.31 90.74 -86.58
N GLY A 600 16.15 90.56 -85.95
CA GLY A 600 15.65 91.42 -84.87
C GLY A 600 14.80 92.61 -85.33
N ASN A 601 14.32 92.61 -86.58
CA ASN A 601 13.37 93.58 -87.15
C ASN A 601 12.26 92.84 -87.92
N CYS A 602 11.16 93.53 -88.26
CA CYS A 602 10.09 92.98 -89.09
C CYS A 602 10.27 93.39 -90.56
N GLU A 603 10.36 92.42 -91.46
CA GLU A 603 10.55 92.63 -92.91
C GLU A 603 9.39 92.01 -93.70
N ASP A 604 9.05 92.63 -94.83
CA ASP A 604 7.90 92.26 -95.67
C ASP A 604 8.16 91.01 -96.53
N SER A 605 7.16 90.16 -96.69
CA SER A 605 7.22 88.97 -97.56
C SER A 605 7.08 89.33 -99.05
N CYS A 606 7.72 88.57 -99.94
CA CYS A 606 7.58 88.82 -101.38
C CYS A 606 6.17 88.51 -101.91
N GLY A 607 5.65 89.34 -102.82
CA GLY A 607 4.34 89.14 -103.44
C GLY A 607 4.31 87.93 -104.38
N SER A 608 3.39 86.99 -104.14
CA SER A 608 3.28 85.68 -104.83
C SER A 608 2.60 85.75 -106.20
N GLY A 609 3.02 86.67 -107.06
CA GLY A 609 2.61 86.76 -108.46
C GLY A 609 3.49 85.94 -109.41
N GLU A 610 3.08 85.85 -110.69
CA GLU A 610 3.89 85.25 -111.77
C GLU A 610 5.15 86.09 -112.10
N ILE A 611 5.22 87.31 -111.56
CA ILE A 611 6.42 88.14 -111.45
C ILE A 611 6.52 88.58 -109.99
N GLU A 612 7.59 88.19 -109.29
CA GLU A 612 7.83 88.60 -107.89
C GLU A 612 8.09 90.11 -107.84
N PHE A 613 7.29 90.83 -107.04
CA PHE A 613 7.45 92.27 -106.82
C PHE A 613 7.68 92.56 -105.33
N CYS A 614 8.65 93.43 -105.07
CA CYS A 614 8.91 94.04 -103.77
C CYS A 614 8.72 95.56 -103.85
N PRO A 615 8.30 96.23 -102.77
CA PRO A 615 8.17 97.69 -102.76
C PRO A 615 9.53 98.38 -103.00
N ASN A 616 9.55 99.33 -103.95
CA ASN A 616 10.59 100.32 -104.25
C ASN A 616 12.00 100.06 -103.68
N GLY A 617 12.87 99.43 -104.47
CA GLY A 617 14.32 99.34 -104.18
C GLY A 617 14.75 98.14 -103.33
N LYS A 618 13.83 97.25 -102.98
CA LYS A 618 14.14 95.96 -102.37
C LYS A 618 14.08 94.82 -103.41
N GLU A 619 14.95 93.82 -103.28
CA GLU A 619 14.86 92.55 -104.01
C GLU A 619 14.17 91.48 -103.17
N CYS A 620 13.60 90.48 -103.85
CA CYS A 620 13.11 89.28 -103.19
C CYS A 620 14.27 88.31 -102.89
N VAL A 621 14.79 88.36 -101.67
CA VAL A 621 15.92 87.52 -101.25
C VAL A 621 15.41 86.24 -100.59
N GLY A 622 15.89 85.08 -101.07
CA GLY A 622 15.62 83.79 -100.45
C GLY A 622 16.54 83.53 -99.25
N LEU A 623 15.97 83.58 -98.05
CA LEU A 623 16.60 83.12 -96.81
C LEU A 623 16.03 81.74 -96.40
N PRO A 624 16.68 81.01 -95.47
CA PRO A 624 16.18 79.71 -95.01
C PRO A 624 14.77 79.74 -94.39
N GLU A 625 14.36 80.92 -93.90
CA GLU A 625 13.09 81.17 -93.22
C GLU A 625 11.96 81.61 -94.19
N GLY A 626 12.29 81.96 -95.44
CA GLY A 626 11.32 82.44 -96.42
C GLY A 626 11.93 83.38 -97.46
N ARG A 627 11.06 83.93 -98.32
CA ARG A 627 11.41 84.92 -99.34
C ARG A 627 10.91 86.30 -98.90
N PHE A 628 11.86 87.19 -98.63
CA PHE A 628 11.59 88.50 -98.03
C PHE A 628 12.15 89.63 -98.88
N CYS A 629 11.47 90.76 -98.86
CA CYS A 629 11.91 91.98 -99.50
C CYS A 629 13.00 92.64 -98.64
N LEU A 630 14.25 92.55 -99.09
CA LEU A 630 15.44 93.16 -98.46
C LEU A 630 16.10 94.16 -99.42
N SER A 631 16.78 95.20 -98.92
CA SER A 631 17.38 96.24 -99.79
C SER A 631 18.46 95.67 -100.71
N THR A 632 18.52 96.12 -101.97
CA THR A 632 19.55 95.69 -102.94
C THR A 632 20.94 96.29 -102.70
N ASP A 633 21.12 97.06 -101.64
CA ASP A 633 22.42 97.63 -101.23
C ASP A 633 23.37 96.52 -100.75
N GLY A 634 24.06 95.90 -101.71
CA GLY A 634 24.86 94.70 -101.50
C GLY A 634 26.02 94.88 -100.52
N GLY A 635 26.18 93.91 -99.62
CA GLY A 635 27.19 93.92 -98.55
C GLY A 635 27.78 92.54 -98.27
N VAL A 636 28.24 91.81 -99.30
CA VAL A 636 28.90 90.51 -99.13
C VAL A 636 30.23 90.68 -98.39
N GLY A 637 30.21 90.45 -97.08
CA GLY A 637 31.33 90.62 -96.15
C GLY A 637 31.76 89.33 -95.43
N GLY A 638 31.75 88.20 -96.13
CA GLY A 638 32.09 86.89 -95.55
C GLY A 638 33.57 86.77 -95.15
N GLY A 639 33.87 87.03 -93.87
CA GLY A 639 35.21 86.91 -93.29
C GLY A 639 35.51 85.54 -92.68
N ALA A 640 35.44 84.47 -93.47
CA ALA A 640 35.78 83.13 -92.99
C ALA A 640 37.30 82.89 -92.95
N GLY A 641 37.81 82.48 -91.79
CA GLY A 641 39.21 82.07 -91.61
C GLY A 641 39.49 81.77 -90.13
N GLY A 642 39.89 80.58 -89.71
CA GLY A 642 40.34 79.42 -90.48
C GLY A 642 41.69 78.95 -89.92
N GLY A 643 41.63 78.07 -88.91
CA GLY A 643 42.80 77.65 -88.13
C GLY A 643 42.68 76.20 -87.68
N ASP A 644 42.61 75.28 -88.65
CA ASP A 644 42.77 73.85 -88.39
C ASP A 644 44.22 73.55 -87.95
N GLY A 645 44.42 72.54 -87.10
CA GLY A 645 45.61 72.41 -86.26
C GLY A 645 45.81 71.07 -85.57
N THR A 646 45.41 69.97 -86.23
CA THR A 646 45.88 68.58 -86.08
C THR A 646 46.78 68.20 -84.87
N THR A 647 46.27 67.28 -84.05
CA THR A 647 46.83 65.98 -83.56
C THR A 647 46.47 65.74 -82.08
N GLY A 648 46.32 64.51 -81.57
CA GLY A 648 46.42 63.18 -82.17
C GLY A 648 46.86 62.15 -81.12
N GLY A 649 46.09 61.06 -80.92
CA GLY A 649 46.41 59.97 -79.98
C GLY A 649 45.45 59.85 -78.80
N GLY A 650 45.22 58.61 -78.34
CA GLY A 650 44.38 58.29 -77.18
C GLY A 650 44.44 56.80 -76.84
N ASN A 651 43.80 56.38 -75.74
CA ASN A 651 43.38 55.00 -75.50
C ASN A 651 42.28 54.92 -74.40
N GLY A 652 41.70 53.73 -74.17
CA GLY A 652 40.59 53.51 -73.22
C GLY A 652 40.99 53.47 -71.72
N SER A 653 40.13 53.04 -70.79
CA SER A 653 38.84 52.30 -70.92
C SER A 653 37.97 52.44 -69.65
N GLY A 654 36.65 52.19 -69.72
CA GLY A 654 35.82 51.89 -68.53
C GLY A 654 34.31 52.18 -68.62
N THR A 655 33.46 51.17 -68.44
CA THR A 655 31.98 51.25 -68.34
C THR A 655 31.50 50.95 -66.91
N GLY A 656 30.34 51.38 -66.39
CA GLY A 656 29.28 52.27 -66.93
C GLY A 656 27.90 52.03 -66.24
N GLY A 657 27.13 53.10 -65.98
CA GLY A 657 25.74 53.07 -65.42
C GLY A 657 25.63 52.89 -63.88
N GLY A 658 24.59 53.36 -63.18
CA GLY A 658 23.42 54.19 -63.57
C GLY A 658 22.54 54.62 -62.37
N SER A 659 21.65 55.61 -62.56
CA SER A 659 20.72 56.22 -61.55
C SER A 659 19.54 55.30 -61.13
N GLY A 660 18.68 55.57 -60.12
CA GLY A 660 18.55 56.65 -59.11
C GLY A 660 17.08 56.80 -58.60
N ALA A 661 16.85 57.55 -57.49
CA ALA A 661 15.53 57.93 -56.87
C ALA A 661 14.63 56.77 -56.31
N GLY A 662 13.61 56.99 -55.43
CA GLY A 662 13.22 58.16 -54.61
C GLY A 662 11.81 58.07 -53.94
N ASN A 663 11.61 58.74 -52.78
CA ASN A 663 10.37 59.25 -52.10
C ASN A 663 9.09 58.39 -51.85
N GLY A 664 8.36 58.65 -50.72
CA GLY A 664 6.86 58.60 -50.73
C GLY A 664 6.03 58.18 -49.48
N ALA A 665 5.75 59.13 -48.57
CA ALA A 665 4.68 59.29 -47.51
C ALA A 665 3.47 58.32 -47.23
N ASP A 666 3.08 58.29 -45.94
CA ASP A 666 1.75 58.32 -45.25
C ASP A 666 0.50 57.43 -45.58
N GLY A 667 -0.22 56.97 -44.51
CA GLY A 667 -1.69 57.16 -44.40
C GLY A 667 -2.69 56.00 -44.04
N GLY A 668 -3.13 55.91 -42.77
CA GLY A 668 -4.58 55.91 -42.36
C GLY A 668 -5.57 54.70 -42.42
N SER A 669 -5.87 54.11 -41.22
CA SER A 669 -7.23 53.92 -40.61
C SER A 669 -8.30 52.84 -41.02
N ASN A 670 -9.09 52.43 -39.99
CA ASN A 670 -10.47 51.81 -39.96
C ASN A 670 -10.70 50.31 -40.34
N SER A 671 -11.71 49.56 -39.83
CA SER A 671 -12.56 49.65 -38.59
C SER A 671 -13.57 48.47 -38.43
N ASN A 672 -13.91 48.09 -37.17
CA ASN A 672 -15.09 47.30 -36.68
C ASN A 672 -15.30 45.81 -37.10
N GLY A 673 -15.97 44.95 -36.30
CA GLY A 673 -16.49 45.14 -34.91
C GLY A 673 -17.42 44.01 -34.36
N SER A 674 -17.76 44.11 -33.05
CA SER A 674 -18.65 43.25 -32.20
C SER A 674 -18.05 41.92 -31.64
N GLY A 675 -18.50 41.34 -30.51
CA GLY A 675 -19.40 41.82 -29.43
C GLY A 675 -19.99 40.70 -28.50
N SER A 676 -20.12 40.97 -27.18
CA SER A 676 -20.82 40.18 -26.10
C SER A 676 -20.33 38.74 -25.74
N GLU A 677 -20.43 38.19 -24.51
CA GLU A 677 -20.82 38.74 -23.18
C GLU A 677 -20.27 37.92 -21.96
N THR A 678 -19.90 38.61 -20.87
CA THR A 678 -19.87 38.26 -19.40
C THR A 678 -19.36 36.92 -18.77
N THR A 679 -18.42 37.09 -17.80
CA THR A 679 -18.27 36.44 -16.45
C THR A 679 -17.56 35.08 -16.19
N GLU A 680 -16.98 34.99 -14.98
CA GLU A 680 -16.06 33.98 -14.37
C GLU A 680 -16.76 32.85 -13.55
N PRO A 681 -16.07 31.95 -12.79
CA PRO A 681 -14.87 31.11 -13.04
C PRO A 681 -15.04 29.60 -12.64
N GLY A 682 -14.03 28.73 -12.85
CA GLY A 682 -13.93 27.44 -12.14
C GLY A 682 -12.97 26.35 -12.71
N GLY A 683 -12.49 25.43 -11.85
CA GLY A 683 -11.81 24.16 -12.22
C GLY A 683 -12.51 22.96 -11.53
N PRO A 684 -11.86 21.83 -11.11
CA PRO A 684 -10.49 21.33 -11.38
C PRO A 684 -10.35 19.76 -11.54
N GLN A 685 -9.11 19.21 -11.58
CA GLN A 685 -8.71 17.78 -11.31
C GLN A 685 -9.07 16.69 -12.39
N ARG A 686 -8.50 15.45 -12.52
CA ARG A 686 -7.50 14.62 -11.75
C ARG A 686 -6.96 13.35 -12.53
N ILE A 687 -5.95 12.66 -11.95
CA ILE A 687 -5.48 11.22 -12.07
C ILE A 687 -4.55 10.72 -13.24
N GLY A 688 -3.39 10.13 -12.85
CA GLY A 688 -2.82 8.86 -13.40
C GLY A 688 -1.56 8.93 -14.30
N ALA A 689 -0.71 7.89 -14.46
CA ALA A 689 -0.41 6.66 -13.68
C ALA A 689 0.83 5.91 -14.26
N ALA A 690 1.52 5.06 -13.45
CA ALA A 690 2.48 3.99 -13.87
C ALA A 690 3.79 4.40 -14.62
N ALA A 691 4.81 3.54 -14.90
CA ALA A 691 5.48 2.45 -14.14
C ALA A 691 6.76 1.96 -14.91
N MET A 692 7.57 1.06 -14.29
CA MET A 692 8.69 0.25 -14.89
C MET A 692 10.00 1.01 -15.25
N GLY A 693 11.21 0.40 -15.25
CA GLY A 693 11.62 -0.93 -14.73
C GLY A 693 13.01 -1.42 -15.23
N CYS A 694 13.47 -2.56 -14.68
CA CYS A 694 14.62 -3.43 -15.06
C CYS A 694 16.01 -3.22 -14.39
N ASN A 695 16.93 -4.21 -14.34
CA ASN A 695 16.85 -5.64 -13.92
C ASN A 695 18.29 -6.27 -13.77
N CYS A 696 18.39 -7.51 -13.26
CA CYS A 696 19.52 -8.48 -13.34
C CYS A 696 20.71 -8.21 -12.37
N ASN A 697 21.49 -9.19 -11.86
CA ASN A 697 21.47 -10.68 -11.79
C ASN A 697 22.58 -11.15 -10.80
N THR A 698 22.77 -12.39 -10.29
CA THR A 698 21.96 -13.59 -9.92
C THR A 698 22.92 -14.61 -9.27
N VAL A 699 22.54 -15.32 -8.19
CA VAL A 699 23.12 -16.62 -7.77
C VAL A 699 22.15 -17.46 -6.92
N ASP A 700 22.41 -18.77 -6.88
CA ASP A 700 21.59 -19.91 -6.41
C ASP A 700 21.15 -19.86 -4.93
N ALA A 701 20.04 -20.46 -4.45
CA ALA A 701 19.15 -21.57 -4.86
C ALA A 701 19.44 -22.94 -4.16
N GLY A 702 18.43 -23.42 -3.41
CA GLY A 702 18.37 -24.72 -2.72
C GLY A 702 16.97 -24.91 -2.13
N ALA A 703 16.32 -26.05 -2.37
CA ALA A 703 14.84 -26.13 -2.34
C ALA A 703 14.25 -27.09 -1.29
N VAL A 704 12.97 -26.85 -0.97
CA VAL A 704 12.08 -27.72 -0.18
C VAL A 704 10.79 -27.95 -1.01
N PRO A 705 10.25 -29.18 -1.15
CA PRO A 705 9.08 -29.47 -1.97
C PRO A 705 7.74 -29.11 -1.30
N LEU A 706 6.68 -29.07 -2.12
CA LEU A 706 5.32 -28.59 -1.83
C LEU A 706 4.29 -29.45 -2.61
N LEU A 707 2.99 -29.12 -2.52
CA LEU A 707 1.80 -29.69 -3.23
C LEU A 707 1.19 -30.96 -2.59
N ALA A 708 -0.13 -31.22 -2.65
CA ALA A 708 -1.31 -30.47 -3.12
C ALA A 708 -2.49 -30.77 -2.15
N MET A 709 -3.43 -29.88 -1.81
CA MET A 709 -4.36 -29.04 -2.60
C MET A 709 -5.52 -29.83 -3.23
N GLY A 710 -6.76 -29.54 -2.80
CA GLY A 710 -8.00 -30.13 -3.32
C GLY A 710 -9.25 -29.40 -2.78
N LEU A 711 -10.07 -28.86 -3.67
CA LEU A 711 -11.19 -27.96 -3.36
C LEU A 711 -12.52 -28.53 -3.91
N MET A 712 -13.60 -28.48 -3.13
CA MET A 712 -14.96 -28.53 -3.68
C MET A 712 -15.93 -27.61 -2.91
N LEU A 713 -16.89 -27.06 -3.65
CA LEU A 713 -17.88 -26.09 -3.19
C LEU A 713 -19.28 -26.63 -3.50
N VAL A 714 -20.20 -26.64 -2.54
CA VAL A 714 -21.62 -26.99 -2.80
C VAL A 714 -22.55 -25.97 -2.14
N LEU A 715 -23.29 -25.25 -2.98
CA LEU A 715 -24.39 -24.36 -2.58
C LEU A 715 -25.72 -25.12 -2.57
N ARG A 716 -26.51 -24.98 -1.49
CA ARG A 716 -27.98 -25.12 -1.57
C ARG A 716 -28.70 -24.12 -0.66
N ARG A 717 -29.69 -23.42 -1.23
CA ARG A 717 -30.71 -22.62 -0.51
C ARG A 717 -32.01 -23.43 -0.41
N ARG A 718 -32.69 -23.33 0.74
CA ARG A 718 -34.17 -23.28 0.94
C ARG A 718 -34.41 -23.15 2.46
N GLN A 719 -34.81 -21.98 2.97
CA GLN A 719 -36.19 -21.49 3.08
C GLN A 719 -37.12 -22.35 3.97
N ALA A 720 -37.21 -21.90 5.24
CA ALA A 720 -38.36 -21.84 6.16
C ALA A 720 -39.62 -22.71 5.94
N ARG A 721 -40.10 -23.30 7.04
CA ARG A 721 -41.54 -23.31 7.41
C ARG A 721 -41.75 -23.67 8.90
N ARG A 722 -42.29 -22.69 9.64
CA ARG A 722 -42.70 -22.72 11.07
C ARG A 722 -41.57 -22.90 12.08
#